data_AF-A0A959PDG7-F1
#
_entry.id   AF-A0A959PDG7-F1
#
_cell.length_a   1.000
_cell.length_b   1.000
_cell.length_c   1.000
_cell.angle_alpha   90.00
_cell.angle_beta   90.00
_cell.angle_gamma   90.00
#
_symmetry.space_group_name_H-M   'P 1'
#
loop_
_entity.id
_entity.type
_entity.pdbx_description
1 polymer ?
#
loop_
_entity_poly.entity_id
_entity_poly.type
_entity_poly.pdbx_seq_one_letter_code
_entity_poly.pdbx_strand_id
1 'polypeptide(L)'
;MKFFNHIIPLLVLIFAASSFECLQAQTTNYTLSDVISISTTNNELSESWPTPGTIVIRRSGGLKTVTVPITITGSATIHTDYQTNAGTAVTIPMGKREVWLHIIPKTDEITEANETVRFTLSSSPAYTISGSNFVELTIKDQSPLPNDEEATRFLLQAAFGADPDELADVKSMGFANWIDAQIARPKAYLQDTLKKQNLGSTYETEYNARMTMWHLIMRRRYPAQGVTIPTDILRQRIAYSLLQIFVISQTGDDLAVNSEGVLNYYDKLIDGAFGNFRQLLLDVSLHPCMGLYLSHVDNQKPDPVNNIYPDENYAREIMQLFSIGLWELNQDGTRKLDSLGNPIPTYDNHDISQFARVFTGLTWGGTTWHDFTTNMVVNEEAHDTDPKTLLNGMTLPGGRTTMQDINSAIDNLFHHENTGPFIGRLLIQRLVTSNPSPAYIARVAAKFADNGSGVRGDMGAVIKQILLDPEAREISYIKSPTSGKMKEPYLTLLNLAKTFNAQPASGDYHEANLFYEYYLQEPFLSPSVFNFYSPNFRPPGEMTELGKYGPEFQILTAVTALQAPNNLKRSLDYAISRWGTVYPANEMHMMFPEELALAADPDAMIRKLSIKMTGRALKPRSFQLIRELVASLPSSGTDWQQNRVDAAVYMIGSIAEFNILK
;
A
#
# COMPACT_ATOMS: atom_id res chain seq x y z
N MET A 1 -18.58 6.30 -29.86
CA MET A 1 -17.79 5.41 -30.75
C MET A 1 -17.21 6.10 -32.01
N LYS A 2 -17.28 7.44 -32.17
CA LYS A 2 -16.61 8.17 -33.28
C LYS A 2 -15.47 9.11 -32.84
N PHE A 3 -15.18 9.21 -31.55
CA PHE A 3 -14.09 10.04 -30.98
C PHE A 3 -12.76 9.28 -30.82
N PHE A 4 -12.77 7.95 -30.86
CA PHE A 4 -11.58 7.10 -30.65
C PHE A 4 -10.74 6.86 -31.92
N ASN A 5 -11.28 7.11 -33.12
CA ASN A 5 -10.58 6.91 -34.40
C ASN A 5 -9.66 8.09 -34.79
N HIS A 6 -9.52 9.11 -33.95
CA HIS A 6 -8.68 10.28 -34.25
C HIS A 6 -7.49 10.46 -33.32
N ILE A 7 -7.36 9.68 -32.23
CA ILE A 7 -6.25 9.84 -31.27
C ILE A 7 -5.13 8.83 -31.53
N ILE A 8 -5.46 7.60 -31.93
CA ILE A 8 -4.47 6.56 -32.24
C ILE A 8 -3.72 6.82 -33.56
N PRO A 9 -4.37 7.23 -34.66
CA PRO A 9 -3.61 7.68 -35.83
C PRO A 9 -2.92 9.02 -35.58
N LEU A 10 -3.37 9.87 -34.62
CA LEU A 10 -2.62 11.07 -34.24
C LEU A 10 -1.31 10.72 -33.54
N LEU A 11 -1.29 9.76 -32.60
CA LEU A 11 -0.04 9.35 -31.95
C LEU A 11 0.96 8.75 -32.96
N VAL A 12 0.48 7.91 -33.89
CA VAL A 12 1.36 7.28 -34.91
C VAL A 12 1.75 8.26 -36.03
N LEU A 13 0.88 9.21 -36.44
CA LEU A 13 1.24 10.30 -37.36
C LEU A 13 2.07 11.39 -36.69
N ILE A 14 1.93 11.64 -35.38
CA ILE A 14 2.84 12.52 -34.62
C ILE A 14 4.22 11.87 -34.60
N PHE A 15 4.36 10.55 -34.41
CA PHE A 15 5.66 9.87 -34.52
C PHE A 15 6.24 9.83 -35.95
N ALA A 16 5.41 9.80 -37.00
CA ALA A 16 5.88 9.76 -38.39
C ALA A 16 6.13 11.15 -39.02
N ALA A 17 5.27 12.15 -38.78
CA ALA A 17 5.46 13.53 -39.21
C ALA A 17 6.53 14.26 -38.37
N SER A 18 6.66 13.91 -37.08
CA SER A 18 7.81 14.35 -36.29
C SER A 18 9.12 13.80 -36.80
N SER A 19 9.20 12.71 -37.57
CA SER A 19 10.52 12.20 -37.98
C SER A 19 11.25 13.13 -38.99
N PHE A 20 10.53 13.89 -39.82
CA PHE A 20 11.12 14.88 -40.74
C PHE A 20 11.21 16.29 -40.12
N GLU A 21 10.18 16.74 -39.39
CA GLU A 21 10.19 18.02 -38.66
C GLU A 21 11.12 17.98 -37.44
N CYS A 22 11.30 16.84 -36.77
CA CYS A 22 12.32 16.63 -35.73
C CYS A 22 13.73 16.57 -36.34
N LEU A 23 13.92 16.09 -37.57
CA LEU A 23 15.22 16.14 -38.25
C LEU A 23 15.60 17.59 -38.65
N GLN A 24 14.63 18.38 -39.12
CA GLN A 24 14.81 19.81 -39.40
C GLN A 24 14.92 20.67 -38.11
N ALA A 25 14.15 20.34 -37.07
CA ALA A 25 14.29 20.95 -35.74
C ALA A 25 15.60 20.52 -35.07
N GLN A 26 16.11 19.32 -35.30
CA GLN A 26 17.41 18.88 -34.78
C GLN A 26 18.57 19.58 -35.48
N THR A 27 18.50 19.85 -36.78
CA THR A 27 19.54 20.57 -37.53
C THR A 27 19.57 22.07 -37.21
N THR A 28 18.42 22.71 -36.99
CA THR A 28 18.33 24.11 -36.52
C THR A 28 18.73 24.26 -35.04
N ASN A 29 18.30 23.34 -34.16
CA ASN A 29 18.76 23.29 -32.77
C ASN A 29 20.24 22.91 -32.63
N TYR A 30 20.88 22.39 -33.70
CA TYR A 30 22.30 22.00 -33.66
C TYR A 30 23.26 23.20 -33.62
N THR A 31 22.84 24.35 -34.15
CA THR A 31 23.66 25.55 -34.33
C THR A 31 23.27 26.70 -33.39
N LEU A 32 22.18 26.55 -32.63
CA LEU A 32 21.81 27.51 -31.59
C LEU A 32 22.88 27.58 -30.51
N SER A 33 23.06 28.75 -29.92
CA SER A 33 23.86 28.92 -28.70
C SER A 33 23.25 28.11 -27.56
N ASP A 34 24.09 27.49 -26.75
CA ASP A 34 23.66 26.80 -25.54
C ASP A 34 23.25 27.84 -24.48
N VAL A 35 22.10 27.63 -23.84
CA VAL A 35 21.68 28.36 -22.65
C VAL A 35 21.68 27.37 -21.49
N ILE A 36 22.52 27.61 -20.49
CA ILE A 36 22.69 26.74 -19.33
C ILE A 36 21.94 27.29 -18.14
N SER A 37 21.32 26.41 -17.36
CA SER A 37 20.72 26.73 -16.08
C SER A 37 21.10 25.67 -15.05
N ILE A 38 21.09 26.06 -13.78
CA ILE A 38 21.29 25.17 -12.64
C ILE A 38 20.05 25.27 -11.75
N SER A 39 19.53 24.13 -11.32
CA SER A 39 18.52 24.06 -10.27
C SER A 39 18.76 22.83 -9.39
N THR A 40 17.96 22.70 -8.34
CA THR A 40 18.01 21.55 -7.44
C THR A 40 16.63 20.96 -7.26
N THR A 41 16.56 19.62 -7.29
CA THR A 41 15.34 18.87 -6.97
C THR A 41 15.31 18.42 -5.51
N ASN A 42 16.31 18.77 -4.71
CA ASN A 42 16.26 18.70 -3.26
C ASN A 42 17.35 19.60 -2.68
N ASN A 43 16.98 20.70 -2.04
CA ASN A 43 17.90 21.65 -1.42
C ASN A 43 18.05 21.46 0.10
N GLU A 44 17.30 20.54 0.71
CA GLU A 44 17.43 20.18 2.12
C GLU A 44 17.78 18.70 2.25
N LEU A 45 19.04 18.45 2.55
CA LEU A 45 19.54 17.11 2.81
C LEU A 45 19.50 16.83 4.30
N SER A 46 19.52 15.55 4.64
CA SER A 46 19.51 15.05 6.00
C SER A 46 20.49 13.90 6.13
N GLU A 47 21.31 13.94 7.16
CA GLU A 47 22.17 12.82 7.56
C GLU A 47 21.38 11.68 8.18
N SER A 48 20.22 11.99 8.80
CA SER A 48 19.21 10.96 9.03
C SER A 48 18.76 10.41 7.72
N TRP A 49 19.09 9.14 7.51
CA TRP A 49 18.69 8.40 6.35
C TRP A 49 19.13 9.12 5.07
N PRO A 50 20.45 9.13 4.77
CA PRO A 50 21.11 10.03 3.83
C PRO A 50 20.29 10.35 2.59
N THR A 51 19.53 11.44 2.68
CA THR A 51 18.61 11.83 1.61
C THR A 51 19.43 12.63 0.62
N PRO A 52 19.66 12.10 -0.61
CA PRO A 52 20.61 12.73 -1.51
C PRO A 52 20.08 14.07 -2.00
N GLY A 53 20.91 15.10 -1.88
CA GLY A 53 20.73 16.35 -2.60
C GLY A 53 20.98 16.11 -4.07
N THR A 54 20.16 16.72 -4.92
CA THR A 54 20.22 16.46 -6.35
C THR A 54 20.20 17.78 -7.11
N ILE A 55 21.27 18.03 -7.85
CA ILE A 55 21.47 19.21 -8.68
C ILE A 55 21.29 18.82 -10.13
N VAL A 56 20.58 19.65 -10.87
CA VAL A 56 20.35 19.44 -12.29
C VAL A 56 20.91 20.63 -13.06
N ILE A 57 21.94 20.36 -13.86
CA ILE A 57 22.46 21.33 -14.83
C ILE A 57 21.77 21.03 -16.15
N ARG A 58 21.04 22.01 -16.66
CA ARG A 58 20.25 21.88 -17.88
C ARG A 58 20.75 22.77 -18.98
N ARG A 59 20.43 22.35 -20.20
CA ARG A 59 20.65 23.10 -21.41
C ARG A 59 19.36 23.27 -22.21
N SER A 60 19.11 24.48 -22.69
CA SER A 60 18.23 24.77 -23.83
C SER A 60 19.03 25.33 -25.02
N GLY A 61 18.42 25.34 -26.21
CA GLY A 61 19.10 25.74 -27.46
C GLY A 61 19.94 24.61 -28.04
N GLY A 62 21.24 24.86 -28.18
CA GLY A 62 22.23 24.00 -28.83
C GLY A 62 22.19 22.52 -28.44
N LEU A 63 22.79 21.66 -29.28
CA LEU A 63 22.82 20.20 -29.08
C LEU A 63 24.23 19.57 -29.12
N LYS A 64 25.27 20.34 -29.45
CA LYS A 64 26.68 19.87 -29.45
C LYS A 64 27.16 19.58 -28.03
N THR A 65 28.23 18.81 -27.84
CA THR A 65 28.77 18.64 -26.49
C THR A 65 29.19 19.99 -25.91
N VAL A 66 28.79 20.27 -24.67
CA VAL A 66 29.16 21.48 -23.93
C VAL A 66 29.73 21.11 -22.56
N THR A 67 30.82 21.76 -22.19
CA THR A 67 31.44 21.59 -20.87
C THR A 67 31.27 22.87 -20.07
N VAL A 68 30.71 22.72 -18.88
CA VAL A 68 30.31 23.80 -17.98
C VAL A 68 31.19 23.71 -16.73
N PRO A 69 32.19 24.59 -16.55
CA PRO A 69 32.98 24.61 -15.33
C PRO A 69 32.12 25.00 -14.12
N ILE A 70 32.33 24.31 -13.00
CA ILE A 70 31.60 24.53 -11.76
C ILE A 70 32.56 24.73 -10.60
N THR A 71 32.17 25.59 -9.65
CA THR A 71 32.86 25.76 -8.38
C THR A 71 31.96 25.25 -7.26
N ILE A 72 32.52 24.46 -6.35
CA ILE A 72 31.84 23.95 -5.15
C ILE A 72 32.43 24.68 -3.95
N THR A 73 31.57 25.34 -3.18
CA THR A 73 31.91 26.09 -1.96
C THR A 73 30.88 25.78 -0.88
N GLY A 74 31.04 26.28 0.33
CA GLY A 74 30.10 26.03 1.43
C GLY A 74 30.82 25.89 2.75
N SER A 75 30.07 25.58 3.80
CA SER A 75 30.65 25.21 5.10
C SER A 75 30.99 23.72 5.18
N ALA A 76 30.22 22.87 4.48
CA ALA A 76 30.45 21.43 4.44
C ALA A 76 31.66 21.05 3.59
N THR A 77 32.35 20.01 4.00
CA THR A 77 33.60 19.45 3.46
C THR A 77 33.34 18.10 2.79
N ILE A 78 33.83 17.95 1.55
CA ILE A 78 33.76 16.69 0.82
C ILE A 78 34.51 15.57 1.57
N HIS A 79 33.92 14.38 1.61
CA HIS A 79 34.36 13.16 2.32
C HIS A 79 34.27 13.19 3.85
N THR A 80 34.18 14.37 4.46
CA THR A 80 33.80 14.52 5.87
C THR A 80 32.29 14.47 5.98
N ASP A 81 31.58 15.43 5.38
CA ASP A 81 30.15 15.66 5.63
C ASP A 81 29.28 15.13 4.48
N TYR A 82 29.85 15.05 3.27
CA TYR A 82 29.15 14.49 2.11
C TYR A 82 30.06 13.87 1.06
N GLN A 83 29.47 13.03 0.21
CA GLN A 83 30.08 12.55 -1.03
C GLN A 83 29.35 13.11 -2.25
N THR A 84 30.07 13.38 -3.33
CA THR A 84 29.47 13.83 -4.59
C THR A 84 30.12 13.18 -5.81
N ASN A 85 29.34 13.00 -6.88
CA ASN A 85 29.84 12.61 -8.19
C ASN A 85 30.31 13.82 -9.04
N ALA A 86 30.25 15.03 -8.50
CA ALA A 86 30.66 16.24 -9.20
C ALA A 86 32.18 16.43 -9.22
N GLY A 87 32.70 16.83 -10.38
CA GLY A 87 34.08 17.32 -10.54
C GLY A 87 34.14 18.85 -10.60
N THR A 88 35.24 19.41 -11.12
CA THR A 88 35.41 20.85 -11.36
C THR A 88 34.70 21.35 -12.63
N ALA A 89 34.15 20.44 -13.44
CA ALA A 89 33.35 20.75 -14.60
C ALA A 89 32.35 19.62 -14.88
N VAL A 90 31.28 19.98 -15.58
CA VAL A 90 30.23 19.04 -16.00
C VAL A 90 30.11 19.09 -17.52
N THR A 91 30.19 17.94 -18.15
CA THR A 91 30.00 17.81 -19.61
C THR A 91 28.60 17.32 -19.89
N ILE A 92 27.79 18.13 -20.59
CA ILE A 92 26.51 17.70 -21.15
C ILE A 92 26.81 17.09 -22.52
N PRO A 93 26.61 15.77 -22.71
CA PRO A 93 26.93 15.12 -23.98
C PRO A 93 26.05 15.63 -25.13
N MET A 94 26.51 15.41 -26.35
CA MET A 94 25.73 15.67 -27.55
C MET A 94 24.33 15.03 -27.46
N GLY A 95 23.31 15.81 -27.81
CA GLY A 95 21.91 15.36 -27.79
C GLY A 95 21.27 15.24 -26.40
N LYS A 96 22.02 15.40 -25.30
CA LYS A 96 21.48 15.39 -23.93
C LYS A 96 21.09 16.80 -23.49
N ARG A 97 20.05 16.88 -22.66
CA ARG A 97 19.52 18.15 -22.13
C ARG A 97 19.90 18.41 -20.68
N GLU A 98 20.21 17.37 -19.91
CA GLU A 98 20.46 17.49 -18.48
C GLU A 98 21.63 16.60 -18.05
N VAL A 99 22.37 17.06 -17.05
CA VAL A 99 23.28 16.25 -16.24
C VAL A 99 22.90 16.42 -14.79
N TRP A 100 22.85 15.30 -14.08
CA TRP A 100 22.41 15.20 -12.70
C TRP A 100 23.62 14.94 -11.80
N LEU A 101 23.80 15.79 -10.80
CA LEU A 101 24.82 15.64 -9.77
C LEU A 101 24.11 15.27 -8.47
N HIS A 102 24.74 14.39 -7.71
CA HIS A 102 24.24 13.91 -6.44
C HIS A 102 25.20 14.31 -5.33
N ILE A 103 24.61 14.67 -4.19
CA ILE A 103 25.28 14.94 -2.93
C ILE A 103 24.66 13.98 -1.92
N ILE A 104 25.46 13.10 -1.36
CA ILE A 104 25.01 12.11 -0.39
C ILE A 104 25.60 12.54 0.95
N PRO A 105 24.79 13.01 1.91
CA PRO A 105 25.26 13.31 3.26
C PRO A 105 25.87 12.06 3.87
N LYS A 106 26.87 12.23 4.70
CA LYS A 106 27.47 11.14 5.45
C LYS A 106 26.90 11.18 6.86
N THR A 107 26.24 10.11 7.26
CA THR A 107 25.79 10.00 8.64
C THR A 107 26.99 9.75 9.55
N ASP A 108 27.06 10.48 10.66
CA ASP A 108 27.90 10.13 11.80
C ASP A 108 27.18 10.41 13.14
N GLU A 109 27.90 10.28 14.26
CA GLU A 109 27.36 10.42 15.62
C GLU A 109 27.71 11.79 16.25
N ILE A 110 28.25 12.72 15.47
CA ILE A 110 28.67 14.03 15.94
C ILE A 110 27.51 14.99 15.73
N THR A 111 27.11 15.71 16.78
CA THR A 111 26.11 16.77 16.64
C THR A 111 26.73 18.01 16.01
N GLU A 112 26.15 18.46 14.91
CA GLU A 112 26.66 19.56 14.09
C GLU A 112 25.61 20.64 13.82
N ALA A 113 26.06 21.82 13.43
CA ALA A 113 25.16 22.85 12.94
C ALA A 113 24.81 22.57 11.47
N ASN A 114 23.64 23.03 11.01
CA ASN A 114 23.29 22.93 9.59
C ASN A 114 24.40 23.50 8.71
N GLU A 115 24.87 22.67 7.78
CA GLU A 115 25.94 23.03 6.87
C GLU A 115 25.42 23.34 5.47
N THR A 116 26.24 23.99 4.65
CA THR A 116 25.86 24.39 3.29
C THR A 116 26.83 23.86 2.25
N VAL A 117 26.28 23.51 1.09
CA VAL A 117 27.03 23.21 -0.14
C VAL A 117 26.45 24.05 -1.27
N ARG A 118 27.28 24.92 -1.85
CA ARG A 118 26.94 25.81 -2.96
C ARG A 118 27.68 25.42 -4.23
N PHE A 119 26.92 25.19 -5.29
CA PHE A 119 27.41 24.94 -6.64
C PHE A 119 27.19 26.19 -7.50
N THR A 120 28.26 26.71 -8.09
CA THR A 120 28.22 27.90 -8.94
C THR A 120 28.70 27.57 -10.35
N LEU A 121 27.87 27.84 -11.35
CA LEU A 121 28.23 27.79 -12.75
C LEU A 121 29.17 28.95 -13.10
N SER A 122 30.27 28.64 -13.78
CA SER A 122 31.19 29.65 -14.29
C SER A 122 30.69 30.20 -15.64
N SER A 123 30.92 31.50 -15.90
CA SER A 123 30.64 32.09 -17.20
C SER A 123 31.60 31.58 -18.28
N SER A 124 31.12 31.37 -19.51
CA SER A 124 31.93 30.94 -20.65
C SER A 124 31.41 31.57 -21.95
N PRO A 125 32.25 31.87 -22.95
CA PRO A 125 31.77 32.28 -24.27
C PRO A 125 30.97 31.19 -25.01
N ALA A 126 31.07 29.93 -24.58
CA ALA A 126 30.41 28.80 -25.24
C ALA A 126 28.89 28.74 -24.98
N TYR A 127 28.40 29.42 -23.94
CA TYR A 127 26.99 29.41 -23.55
C TYR A 127 26.61 30.66 -22.77
N THR A 128 25.31 30.93 -22.65
CA THR A 128 24.79 31.93 -21.71
C THR A 128 24.18 31.24 -20.49
N ILE A 129 24.18 31.89 -19.33
CA ILE A 129 23.51 31.38 -18.13
C ILE A 129 22.14 32.04 -18.02
N SER A 130 21.10 31.23 -17.79
CA SER A 130 19.74 31.71 -17.54
C SER A 130 19.36 31.52 -16.08
N GLY A 131 18.74 32.55 -15.48
CA GLY A 131 18.35 32.56 -14.07
C GLY A 131 19.55 32.71 -13.12
N SER A 132 19.45 32.09 -11.95
CA SER A 132 20.56 32.03 -10.99
C SER A 132 21.71 31.19 -11.57
N ASN A 133 22.94 31.66 -11.41
CA ASN A 133 24.13 30.87 -11.75
C ASN A 133 24.58 29.94 -10.62
N PHE A 134 23.89 29.92 -9.48
CA PHE A 134 24.22 29.04 -8.38
C PHE A 134 22.98 28.38 -7.77
N VAL A 135 23.21 27.23 -7.13
CA VAL A 135 22.29 26.61 -6.18
C VAL A 135 23.02 26.36 -4.87
N GLU A 136 22.30 26.49 -3.77
CA GLU A 136 22.78 26.18 -2.44
C GLU A 136 21.89 25.10 -1.85
N LEU A 137 22.52 24.15 -1.19
CA LEU A 137 21.89 23.05 -0.49
C LEU A 137 22.31 23.10 0.97
N THR A 138 21.40 22.72 1.85
CA THR A 138 21.65 22.66 3.29
C THR A 138 21.68 21.20 3.72
N ILE A 139 22.73 20.80 4.43
CA ILE A 139 22.83 19.49 5.09
C ILE A 139 22.39 19.69 6.53
N LYS A 140 21.33 18.98 6.92
CA LYS A 140 20.86 18.89 8.29
C LYS A 140 21.50 17.68 8.95
N ASP A 141 21.97 17.88 10.18
CA ASP A 141 22.48 16.86 11.08
C ASP A 141 21.44 15.74 11.32
N GLN A 142 21.88 14.60 11.84
CA GLN A 142 21.05 13.47 12.18
C GLN A 142 19.97 13.86 13.20
N SER A 143 18.72 13.66 12.82
CA SER A 143 17.52 13.78 13.65
C SER A 143 16.94 12.40 13.99
N PRO A 144 16.54 12.13 15.25
CA PRO A 144 15.80 10.92 15.58
C PRO A 144 14.37 10.92 15.00
N LEU A 145 13.88 12.07 14.53
CA LEU A 145 12.57 12.24 13.92
C LEU A 145 12.65 12.19 12.38
N PRO A 146 11.66 11.57 11.72
CA PRO A 146 11.69 11.36 10.28
C PRO A 146 11.38 12.64 9.49
N ASN A 147 11.96 12.74 8.29
CA ASN A 147 11.64 13.76 7.30
C ASN A 147 10.38 13.42 6.47
N ASP A 148 10.01 14.27 5.50
CA ASP A 148 8.81 14.06 4.67
C ASP A 148 8.86 12.78 3.83
N GLU A 149 10.02 12.42 3.27
CA GLU A 149 10.19 11.19 2.48
C GLU A 149 9.99 9.95 3.36
N GLU A 150 10.64 9.96 4.52
CA GLU A 150 10.57 8.89 5.51
C GLU A 150 9.17 8.70 6.08
N ALA A 151 8.53 9.79 6.49
CA ALA A 151 7.17 9.77 7.04
C ALA A 151 6.14 9.39 5.98
N THR A 152 6.26 9.90 4.75
CA THR A 152 5.37 9.52 3.64
C THR A 152 5.51 8.03 3.34
N ARG A 153 6.73 7.52 3.14
CA ARG A 153 6.95 6.09 2.87
C ARG A 153 6.39 5.20 3.96
N PHE A 154 6.62 5.57 5.23
CA PHE A 154 6.01 4.87 6.36
C PHE A 154 4.50 4.82 6.26
N LEU A 155 3.82 5.94 6.00
CA LEU A 155 2.37 5.99 5.87
C LEU A 155 1.85 5.25 4.63
N LEU A 156 2.63 5.14 3.56
CA LEU A 156 2.26 4.29 2.42
C LEU A 156 2.21 2.79 2.77
N GLN A 157 2.92 2.37 3.82
CA GLN A 157 2.90 0.99 4.33
C GLN A 157 1.91 0.83 5.49
N ALA A 158 1.92 1.78 6.43
CA ALA A 158 1.20 1.75 7.71
C ALA A 158 -0.24 2.31 7.64
N ALA A 159 -0.57 3.10 6.62
CA ALA A 159 -1.89 3.70 6.46
C ALA A 159 -2.41 3.47 5.02
N PHE A 160 -3.46 4.20 4.64
CA PHE A 160 -4.01 4.18 3.27
C PHE A 160 -3.41 5.24 2.35
N GLY A 161 -2.46 6.05 2.82
CA GLY A 161 -1.87 7.18 2.12
C GLY A 161 -1.25 8.17 3.12
N ALA A 162 -0.46 9.12 2.63
CA ALA A 162 0.16 10.14 3.47
C ALA A 162 -0.76 11.35 3.63
N ASP A 163 -1.81 11.16 4.44
CA ASP A 163 -2.66 12.27 4.89
C ASP A 163 -1.80 13.33 5.60
N PRO A 164 -2.00 14.65 5.35
CA PRO A 164 -1.23 15.70 5.99
C PRO A 164 -1.24 15.69 7.53
N ASP A 165 -2.35 15.30 8.16
CA ASP A 165 -2.47 15.24 9.61
C ASP A 165 -1.59 14.11 10.17
N GLU A 166 -1.67 12.93 9.57
CA GLU A 166 -0.86 11.77 9.99
C GLU A 166 0.63 11.98 9.64
N LEU A 167 0.94 12.66 8.54
CA LEU A 167 2.31 13.03 8.17
C LEU A 167 2.93 13.94 9.24
N ALA A 168 2.19 14.94 9.71
CA ALA A 168 2.62 15.83 10.78
C ALA A 168 2.83 15.09 12.11
N ASP A 169 1.93 14.16 12.46
CA ASP A 169 2.07 13.33 13.66
C ASP A 169 3.33 12.45 13.58
N VAL A 170 3.57 11.76 12.46
CA VAL A 170 4.76 10.90 12.30
C VAL A 170 6.05 11.71 12.41
N LYS A 171 6.11 12.89 11.79
CA LYS A 171 7.30 13.76 11.85
C LYS A 171 7.57 14.31 13.25
N SER A 172 6.54 14.52 14.06
CA SER A 172 6.70 15.05 15.41
C SER A 172 6.95 13.97 16.47
N MET A 173 6.39 12.78 16.29
CA MET A 173 6.45 11.69 17.27
C MET A 173 7.51 10.63 16.96
N GLY A 174 7.85 10.45 15.68
CA GLY A 174 8.61 9.30 15.18
C GLY A 174 7.74 8.05 15.01
N PHE A 175 8.26 7.06 14.27
CA PHE A 175 7.48 5.88 13.86
C PHE A 175 6.94 5.06 15.03
N ALA A 176 7.80 4.73 16.00
CA ALA A 176 7.42 3.85 17.11
C ALA A 176 6.33 4.47 17.99
N ASN A 177 6.49 5.74 18.36
CA ASN A 177 5.52 6.46 19.19
C ASN A 177 4.22 6.72 18.44
N TRP A 178 4.27 6.96 17.12
CA TRP A 178 3.06 7.06 16.30
C TRP A 178 2.29 5.74 16.28
N ILE A 179 2.98 4.59 16.13
CA ILE A 179 2.34 3.26 16.21
C ILE A 179 1.68 3.07 17.59
N ASP A 180 2.38 3.37 18.67
CA ASP A 180 1.84 3.23 20.03
C ASP A 180 0.61 4.13 20.24
N ALA A 181 0.65 5.36 19.71
CA ALA A 181 -0.48 6.26 19.73
C ALA A 181 -1.66 5.70 18.93
N GLN A 182 -1.45 5.13 17.74
CA GLN A 182 -2.50 4.49 16.94
C GLN A 182 -3.10 3.27 17.65
N ILE A 183 -2.28 2.46 18.33
CA ILE A 183 -2.74 1.31 19.11
C ILE A 183 -3.67 1.75 20.24
N ALA A 184 -3.34 2.87 20.90
CA ALA A 184 -4.12 3.43 22.00
C ALA A 184 -5.37 4.21 21.56
N ARG A 185 -5.51 4.57 20.28
CA ARG A 185 -6.70 5.29 19.78
C ARG A 185 -7.95 4.41 19.93
N PRO A 186 -9.11 5.01 20.31
CA PRO A 186 -10.39 4.32 20.31
C PRO A 186 -10.68 3.66 18.96
N LYS A 187 -11.27 2.47 18.99
CA LYS A 187 -11.66 1.73 17.80
C LYS A 187 -12.81 2.44 17.10
N ALA A 188 -12.70 2.63 15.79
CA ALA A 188 -13.79 3.15 14.96
C ALA A 188 -14.43 2.01 14.17
N TYR A 189 -15.61 1.57 14.61
CA TYR A 189 -16.35 0.47 13.99
C TYR A 189 -17.15 0.95 12.75
N LEU A 190 -17.21 0.10 11.73
CA LEU A 190 -17.94 0.40 10.50
C LEU A 190 -19.45 0.28 10.71
N GLN A 191 -19.94 -0.66 11.54
CA GLN A 191 -21.37 -0.75 11.84
C GLN A 191 -21.92 0.53 12.49
N ASP A 192 -21.17 1.13 13.41
CA ASP A 192 -21.54 2.42 14.03
C ASP A 192 -21.58 3.54 12.99
N THR A 193 -20.70 3.49 12.01
CA THR A 193 -20.65 4.46 10.91
C THR A 193 -21.87 4.33 10.02
N LEU A 194 -22.22 3.11 9.62
CA LEU A 194 -23.44 2.82 8.86
C LEU A 194 -24.71 3.31 9.60
N LYS A 195 -24.85 2.97 10.89
CA LYS A 195 -26.01 3.37 11.70
C LYS A 195 -26.14 4.90 11.80
N LYS A 196 -25.02 5.62 12.00
CA LYS A 196 -25.02 7.10 12.03
C LYS A 196 -25.39 7.72 10.69
N GLN A 197 -24.97 7.11 9.57
CA GLN A 197 -25.33 7.57 8.23
C GLN A 197 -26.83 7.39 7.97
N ASN A 198 -27.39 6.25 8.35
CA ASN A 198 -28.81 5.97 8.19
C ASN A 198 -29.71 6.92 9.02
N LEU A 199 -29.23 7.39 10.17
CA LEU A 199 -29.96 8.35 11.01
C LEU A 199 -30.03 9.78 10.42
N GLY A 200 -29.17 10.12 9.44
CA GLY A 200 -29.11 11.44 8.81
C GLY A 200 -29.86 11.55 7.48
N SER A 201 -30.36 10.44 6.94
CA SER A 201 -30.99 10.39 5.61
C SER A 201 -32.51 10.26 5.71
N THR A 202 -33.26 11.12 5.00
CA THR A 202 -34.70 10.95 4.75
C THR A 202 -34.99 9.98 3.61
N TYR A 203 -33.94 9.51 2.92
CA TYR A 203 -34.00 8.46 1.91
C TYR A 203 -33.47 7.18 2.54
N GLU A 204 -34.14 6.05 2.36
CA GLU A 204 -33.53 4.73 2.54
C GLU A 204 -32.44 4.56 1.46
N THR A 205 -31.33 5.30 1.56
CA THR A 205 -30.18 5.08 0.71
C THR A 205 -29.47 3.86 1.24
N GLU A 206 -29.43 2.80 0.42
CA GLU A 206 -28.67 1.58 0.67
C GLU A 206 -27.17 1.91 0.77
N TYR A 207 -26.73 2.44 1.90
CA TYR A 207 -25.32 2.50 2.24
C TYR A 207 -24.81 1.07 2.32
N ASN A 208 -24.02 0.68 1.33
CA ASN A 208 -23.40 -0.64 1.31
C ASN A 208 -22.08 -0.63 2.10
N ALA A 209 -21.58 -1.83 2.40
CA ALA A 209 -20.34 -2.02 3.14
C ALA A 209 -19.14 -1.27 2.53
N ARG A 210 -19.09 -1.14 1.20
CA ARG A 210 -17.99 -0.52 0.45
C ARG A 210 -17.94 1.00 0.65
N MET A 211 -19.08 1.68 0.53
CA MET A 211 -19.19 3.12 0.80
C MET A 211 -18.89 3.46 2.27
N THR A 212 -19.32 2.60 3.19
CA THR A 212 -19.06 2.77 4.63
C THR A 212 -17.56 2.76 4.93
N MET A 213 -16.81 1.87 4.27
CA MET A 213 -15.36 1.80 4.42
C MET A 213 -14.67 3.08 3.92
N TRP A 214 -15.12 3.62 2.77
CA TRP A 214 -14.64 4.92 2.28
C TRP A 214 -14.91 6.05 3.27
N HIS A 215 -16.14 6.14 3.78
CA HIS A 215 -16.51 7.18 4.74
C HIS A 215 -15.63 7.14 6.00
N LEU A 216 -15.27 5.96 6.49
CA LEU A 216 -14.42 5.84 7.67
C LEU A 216 -12.94 6.13 7.37
N ILE A 217 -12.38 5.55 6.30
CA ILE A 217 -10.97 5.72 5.93
C ILE A 217 -10.65 7.16 5.55
N MET A 218 -11.55 7.83 4.84
CA MET A 218 -11.30 9.15 4.28
C MET A 218 -11.49 10.30 5.29
N ARG A 219 -12.13 10.05 6.45
CA ARG A 219 -12.28 11.07 7.52
C ARG A 219 -10.93 11.70 7.89
N ARG A 220 -10.93 13.03 7.96
CA ARG A 220 -9.79 13.79 8.48
C ARG A 220 -9.82 13.85 9.98
N ARG A 221 -8.64 13.92 10.59
CA ARG A 221 -8.51 14.15 12.02
C ARG A 221 -9.01 15.55 12.36
N TYR A 222 -8.72 16.52 11.49
CA TYR A 222 -9.25 17.89 11.57
C TYR A 222 -10.16 18.20 10.36
N PRO A 223 -11.48 17.93 10.46
CA PRO A 223 -12.46 18.33 9.46
C PRO A 223 -12.61 19.86 9.44
N ALA A 224 -13.23 20.41 8.39
CA ALA A 224 -13.39 21.86 8.18
C ALA A 224 -14.11 22.58 9.35
N GLN A 225 -14.82 21.84 10.21
CA GLN A 225 -15.50 22.33 11.40
C GLN A 225 -14.60 22.39 12.65
N GLY A 226 -13.30 22.04 12.55
CA GLY A 226 -12.32 22.17 13.63
C GLY A 226 -12.44 21.14 14.78
N VAL A 227 -13.33 20.15 14.65
CA VAL A 227 -13.53 19.11 15.67
C VAL A 227 -12.51 17.99 15.48
N THR A 228 -11.63 17.75 16.45
CA THR A 228 -10.71 16.60 16.36
C THR A 228 -11.48 15.28 16.39
N ILE A 229 -11.42 14.52 15.30
CA ILE A 229 -11.97 13.16 15.21
C ILE A 229 -10.80 12.19 15.37
N PRO A 230 -10.79 11.34 16.41
CA PRO A 230 -9.82 10.26 16.49
C PRO A 230 -9.99 9.31 15.29
N THR A 231 -8.98 9.24 14.42
CA THR A 231 -8.89 8.28 13.31
C THR A 231 -7.96 7.14 13.74
N ASP A 232 -8.37 5.88 13.66
CA ASP A 232 -7.53 4.72 13.99
C ASP A 232 -6.94 4.10 12.72
N ILE A 233 -6.34 4.94 11.87
CA ILE A 233 -6.03 4.58 10.47
C ILE A 233 -5.11 3.37 10.33
N LEU A 234 -4.16 3.17 11.25
CA LEU A 234 -3.32 1.98 11.26
C LEU A 234 -4.17 0.73 11.54
N ARG A 235 -5.11 0.80 12.49
CA ARG A 235 -6.01 -0.31 12.81
C ARG A 235 -6.85 -0.70 11.59
N GLN A 236 -7.38 0.29 10.88
CA GLN A 236 -8.13 0.07 9.64
C GLN A 236 -7.24 -0.55 8.54
N ARG A 237 -5.98 -0.10 8.43
CA ARG A 237 -5.03 -0.68 7.48
C ARG A 237 -4.71 -2.14 7.79
N ILE A 238 -4.59 -2.49 9.07
CA ILE A 238 -4.39 -3.87 9.52
C ILE A 238 -5.65 -4.70 9.32
N ALA A 239 -6.84 -4.21 9.70
CA ALA A 239 -8.11 -4.90 9.49
C ALA A 239 -8.36 -5.18 7.98
N TYR A 240 -8.07 -4.22 7.10
CA TYR A 240 -8.09 -4.44 5.66
C TYR A 240 -7.10 -5.51 5.21
N SER A 241 -5.89 -5.57 5.79
CA SER A 241 -4.91 -6.62 5.48
C SER A 241 -5.38 -8.00 5.97
N LEU A 242 -6.01 -8.05 7.15
CA LEU A 242 -6.60 -9.26 7.71
C LEU A 242 -7.80 -9.74 6.90
N LEU A 243 -8.61 -8.84 6.32
CA LEU A 243 -9.71 -9.21 5.42
C LEU A 243 -9.21 -9.96 4.18
N GLN A 244 -7.95 -9.75 3.77
CA GLN A 244 -7.35 -10.49 2.68
C GLN A 244 -6.76 -11.85 3.08
N ILE A 245 -6.73 -12.15 4.38
CA ILE A 245 -6.31 -13.43 4.94
C ILE A 245 -7.56 -14.22 5.35
N PHE A 246 -8.42 -13.62 6.17
CA PHE A 246 -9.69 -14.17 6.63
C PHE A 246 -10.82 -13.71 5.70
N VAL A 247 -10.83 -14.28 4.50
CA VAL A 247 -11.65 -13.81 3.38
C VAL A 247 -13.12 -14.15 3.57
N ILE A 248 -13.99 -13.18 3.30
CA ILE A 248 -15.42 -13.37 3.00
C ILE A 248 -15.74 -12.62 1.69
N SER A 249 -16.87 -12.94 1.07
CA SER A 249 -17.28 -12.26 -0.17
C SER A 249 -18.77 -11.98 -0.27
N GLN A 250 -19.09 -10.78 -0.77
CA GLN A 250 -20.42 -10.33 -1.19
C GLN A 250 -20.74 -10.70 -2.64
N THR A 251 -19.90 -11.50 -3.32
CA THR A 251 -20.24 -12.02 -4.66
C THR A 251 -21.28 -13.16 -4.61
N GLY A 252 -21.51 -13.77 -3.45
CA GLY A 252 -22.56 -14.76 -3.23
C GLY A 252 -23.85 -14.13 -2.71
N ASP A 253 -25.00 -14.69 -3.09
CA ASP A 253 -26.32 -14.06 -2.99
C ASP A 253 -26.69 -13.59 -1.56
N ASP A 254 -26.46 -14.41 -0.54
CA ASP A 254 -26.89 -14.08 0.84
C ASP A 254 -26.05 -12.97 1.49
N LEU A 255 -24.72 -12.94 1.26
CA LEU A 255 -23.86 -11.87 1.77
C LEU A 255 -23.93 -10.60 0.92
N ALA A 256 -24.29 -10.73 -0.37
CA ALA A 256 -24.45 -9.60 -1.29
C ALA A 256 -25.46 -8.57 -0.76
N VAL A 257 -26.54 -9.05 -0.14
CA VAL A 257 -27.62 -8.22 0.40
C VAL A 257 -27.46 -7.92 1.90
N ASN A 258 -26.44 -8.46 2.57
CA ASN A 258 -26.24 -8.29 4.02
C ASN A 258 -25.03 -7.41 4.37
N SER A 259 -25.12 -6.10 4.06
CA SER A 259 -24.04 -5.16 4.38
C SER A 259 -23.77 -5.04 5.88
N GLU A 260 -24.80 -5.10 6.74
CA GLU A 260 -24.61 -4.96 8.19
C GLU A 260 -23.77 -6.11 8.78
N GLY A 261 -24.00 -7.36 8.36
CA GLY A 261 -23.21 -8.51 8.79
C GLY A 261 -21.78 -8.50 8.28
N VAL A 262 -21.57 -8.10 7.02
CA VAL A 262 -20.22 -7.96 6.45
C VAL A 262 -19.41 -6.89 7.17
N LEU A 263 -20.07 -5.80 7.59
CA LEU A 263 -19.43 -4.78 8.43
C LEU A 263 -19.18 -5.29 9.86
N ASN A 264 -20.08 -6.10 10.44
CA ASN A 264 -19.84 -6.77 11.73
C ASN A 264 -18.58 -7.64 11.68
N TYR A 265 -18.43 -8.39 10.59
CA TYR A 265 -17.26 -9.23 10.37
C TYR A 265 -15.98 -8.40 10.31
N TYR A 266 -16.00 -7.30 9.57
CA TYR A 266 -14.87 -6.37 9.53
C TYR A 266 -14.54 -5.78 10.92
N ASP A 267 -15.56 -5.49 11.73
CA ASP A 267 -15.39 -5.00 13.10
C ASP A 267 -14.70 -6.04 14.02
N LYS A 268 -14.89 -7.35 13.77
CA LYS A 268 -14.06 -8.39 14.43
C LYS A 268 -12.59 -8.35 14.00
N LEU A 269 -12.31 -8.01 12.75
CA LEU A 269 -10.93 -7.82 12.27
C LEU A 269 -10.29 -6.55 12.89
N ILE A 270 -11.08 -5.51 13.14
CA ILE A 270 -10.66 -4.31 13.90
C ILE A 270 -10.26 -4.69 15.34
N ASP A 271 -11.04 -5.57 15.98
CA ASP A 271 -10.73 -6.08 17.32
C ASP A 271 -9.42 -6.89 17.32
N GLY A 272 -9.23 -7.76 16.33
CA GLY A 272 -8.04 -8.58 16.18
C GLY A 272 -6.78 -7.83 15.72
N ALA A 273 -6.92 -6.66 15.08
CA ALA A 273 -5.81 -5.92 14.49
C ALA A 273 -4.62 -5.69 15.46
N PHE A 274 -4.92 -5.33 16.71
CA PHE A 274 -3.91 -5.26 17.80
C PHE A 274 -4.30 -6.14 19.01
N GLY A 275 -5.19 -7.10 18.80
CA GLY A 275 -5.63 -8.06 19.82
C GLY A 275 -4.70 -9.26 19.91
N ASN A 276 -5.22 -10.38 20.42
CA ASN A 276 -4.51 -11.65 20.41
C ASN A 276 -4.94 -12.51 19.21
N PHE A 277 -3.98 -13.08 18.48
CA PHE A 277 -4.26 -13.91 17.30
C PHE A 277 -5.13 -15.14 17.61
N ARG A 278 -4.98 -15.76 18.78
CA ARG A 278 -5.84 -16.89 19.19
C ARG A 278 -7.31 -16.46 19.23
N GLN A 279 -7.57 -15.29 19.80
CA GLN A 279 -8.92 -14.75 19.90
C GLN A 279 -9.46 -14.35 18.53
N LEU A 280 -8.64 -13.73 17.68
CA LEU A 280 -9.01 -13.42 16.30
C LEU A 280 -9.41 -14.70 15.53
N LEU A 281 -8.63 -15.77 15.65
CA LEU A 281 -8.94 -17.03 14.98
C LEU A 281 -10.29 -17.60 15.44
N LEU A 282 -10.56 -17.57 16.76
CA LEU A 282 -11.85 -17.99 17.33
C LEU A 282 -13.02 -17.09 16.89
N ASP A 283 -12.84 -15.77 16.93
CA ASP A 283 -13.87 -14.80 16.54
C ASP A 283 -14.26 -15.00 15.07
N VAL A 284 -13.29 -15.24 14.19
CA VAL A 284 -13.52 -15.59 12.79
C VAL A 284 -14.26 -16.94 12.67
N SER A 285 -13.87 -17.96 13.43
CA SER A 285 -14.54 -19.28 13.41
C SER A 285 -16.01 -19.21 13.80
N LEU A 286 -16.36 -18.33 14.74
CA LEU A 286 -17.72 -18.22 15.26
C LEU A 286 -18.58 -17.20 14.51
N HIS A 287 -18.00 -16.43 13.57
CA HIS A 287 -18.77 -15.40 12.87
C HIS A 287 -19.67 -16.01 11.78
N PRO A 288 -20.97 -15.67 11.72
CA PRO A 288 -21.91 -16.26 10.75
C PRO A 288 -21.52 -16.00 9.28
N CYS A 289 -20.96 -14.83 8.94
CA CYS A 289 -20.44 -14.61 7.57
C CYS A 289 -19.36 -15.62 7.16
N MET A 290 -18.46 -16.00 8.07
CA MET A 290 -17.45 -17.03 7.79
C MET A 290 -18.10 -18.42 7.79
N GLY A 291 -19.02 -18.67 8.73
CA GLY A 291 -19.89 -19.85 8.79
C GLY A 291 -20.54 -20.19 7.46
N LEU A 292 -21.15 -19.18 6.84
CA LEU A 292 -21.78 -19.31 5.54
C LEU A 292 -20.73 -19.43 4.41
N TYR A 293 -19.70 -18.57 4.42
CA TYR A 293 -18.73 -18.49 3.32
C TYR A 293 -17.90 -19.78 3.15
N LEU A 294 -17.58 -20.47 4.25
CA LEU A 294 -16.85 -21.73 4.26
C LEU A 294 -17.70 -22.92 4.75
N SER A 295 -19.02 -22.78 4.64
CA SER A 295 -20.00 -23.86 4.80
C SER A 295 -19.92 -24.65 6.11
N HIS A 296 -19.53 -24.01 7.21
CA HIS A 296 -19.51 -24.64 8.53
C HIS A 296 -20.61 -24.15 9.50
N VAL A 297 -21.47 -23.22 9.07
CA VAL A 297 -22.78 -23.02 9.70
C VAL A 297 -23.67 -24.24 9.41
N ASP A 298 -24.38 -24.72 10.42
CA ASP A 298 -25.21 -25.93 10.38
C ASP A 298 -24.44 -27.20 9.95
N ASN A 299 -23.12 -27.23 10.16
CA ASN A 299 -22.31 -28.42 9.90
C ASN A 299 -22.73 -29.57 10.83
N GLN A 300 -23.01 -30.74 10.27
CA GLN A 300 -23.60 -31.86 10.99
C GLN A 300 -22.58 -32.93 11.31
N LYS A 301 -22.76 -33.58 12.47
CA LYS A 301 -22.05 -34.81 12.82
C LYS A 301 -22.20 -35.88 11.73
N PRO A 302 -21.24 -36.82 11.61
CA PRO A 302 -21.35 -37.93 10.67
C PRO A 302 -22.63 -38.75 10.88
N ASP A 303 -23.33 -39.06 9.80
CA ASP A 303 -24.41 -40.05 9.75
C ASP A 303 -24.23 -40.92 8.49
N PRO A 304 -23.47 -42.03 8.61
CA PRO A 304 -23.19 -42.91 7.48
C PRO A 304 -24.44 -43.58 6.88
N VAL A 305 -25.54 -43.72 7.64
CA VAL A 305 -26.78 -44.33 7.14
C VAL A 305 -27.42 -43.41 6.11
N ASN A 306 -27.37 -42.11 6.34
CA ASN A 306 -27.89 -41.07 5.45
C ASN A 306 -26.82 -40.48 4.51
N ASN A 307 -25.61 -41.05 4.49
CA ASN A 307 -24.46 -40.57 3.72
C ASN A 307 -24.12 -39.09 4.00
N ILE A 308 -24.22 -38.69 5.27
CA ILE A 308 -23.85 -37.36 5.77
C ILE A 308 -22.46 -37.44 6.37
N TYR A 309 -21.58 -36.54 5.94
CA TYR A 309 -20.25 -36.34 6.48
C TYR A 309 -20.09 -34.87 6.85
N PRO A 310 -19.32 -34.54 7.91
CA PRO A 310 -19.00 -33.16 8.24
C PRO A 310 -18.35 -32.44 7.05
N ASP A 311 -18.75 -31.19 6.82
CA ASP A 311 -18.14 -30.34 5.80
C ASP A 311 -16.69 -30.03 6.18
N GLU A 312 -15.77 -30.32 5.26
CA GLU A 312 -14.32 -30.21 5.43
C GLU A 312 -13.74 -28.86 4.99
N ASN A 313 -14.55 -27.98 4.37
CA ASN A 313 -14.08 -26.74 3.75
C ASN A 313 -13.45 -25.81 4.80
N TYR A 314 -14.19 -25.43 5.85
CA TYR A 314 -13.64 -24.60 6.93
C TYR A 314 -12.44 -25.26 7.64
N ALA A 315 -12.51 -26.58 7.88
CA ALA A 315 -11.43 -27.33 8.52
C ALA A 315 -10.13 -27.28 7.71
N ARG A 316 -10.23 -27.34 6.37
CA ARG A 316 -9.09 -27.18 5.48
C ARG A 316 -8.56 -25.76 5.51
N GLU A 317 -9.43 -24.76 5.34
CA GLU A 317 -8.97 -23.37 5.19
C GLU A 317 -8.47 -22.75 6.49
N ILE A 318 -9.02 -23.14 7.66
CA ILE A 318 -8.50 -22.68 8.95
C ILE A 318 -7.05 -23.15 9.17
N MET A 319 -6.70 -24.35 8.70
CA MET A 319 -5.31 -24.85 8.71
C MET A 319 -4.48 -24.20 7.60
N GLN A 320 -4.95 -24.29 6.35
CA GLN A 320 -4.18 -23.98 5.16
C GLN A 320 -3.97 -22.48 4.93
N LEU A 321 -4.99 -21.66 5.13
CA LEU A 321 -4.97 -20.24 4.76
C LEU A 321 -4.88 -19.34 5.99
N PHE A 322 -5.46 -19.77 7.12
CA PHE A 322 -5.64 -18.90 8.28
C PHE A 322 -4.64 -19.15 9.41
N SER A 323 -3.84 -20.22 9.38
CA SER A 323 -2.91 -20.50 10.49
C SER A 323 -1.56 -21.11 10.08
N ILE A 324 -1.52 -22.33 9.56
CA ILE A 324 -0.28 -23.13 9.48
C ILE A 324 0.27 -23.33 8.07
N GLY A 325 -0.52 -23.09 7.03
CA GLY A 325 -0.07 -23.27 5.66
C GLY A 325 0.00 -24.75 5.26
N LEU A 326 0.48 -25.00 4.03
CA LEU A 326 0.62 -26.34 3.44
C LEU A 326 1.88 -27.11 3.88
N TRP A 327 2.93 -26.40 4.27
CA TRP A 327 4.27 -26.96 4.44
C TRP A 327 4.83 -26.56 5.80
N GLU A 328 5.45 -27.49 6.52
CA GLU A 328 6.16 -27.17 7.74
C GLU A 328 7.26 -26.13 7.48
N LEU A 329 7.39 -25.17 8.40
CA LEU A 329 8.29 -24.03 8.29
C LEU A 329 9.30 -24.02 9.43
N ASN A 330 10.52 -23.64 9.11
CA ASN A 330 11.43 -23.07 10.10
C ASN A 330 10.92 -21.70 10.54
N GLN A 331 11.40 -21.19 11.68
CA GLN A 331 10.97 -19.88 12.18
C GLN A 331 11.35 -18.71 11.25
N ASP A 332 12.30 -18.91 10.34
CA ASP A 332 12.67 -17.96 9.28
C ASP A 332 11.76 -18.05 8.04
N GLY A 333 10.70 -18.88 8.07
CA GLY A 333 9.75 -19.06 6.98
C GLY A 333 10.25 -19.94 5.83
N THR A 334 11.47 -20.48 5.89
CA THR A 334 11.91 -21.50 4.95
C THR A 334 11.21 -22.83 5.22
N ARG A 335 11.02 -23.65 4.19
CA ARG A 335 10.34 -24.96 4.35
C ARG A 335 11.27 -25.95 5.06
N LYS A 336 10.74 -26.70 6.03
CA LYS A 336 11.41 -27.90 6.53
C LYS A 336 11.37 -28.97 5.43
N LEU A 337 12.48 -29.70 5.30
CA LEU A 337 12.66 -30.74 4.29
C LEU A 337 12.88 -32.09 5.00
N ASP A 338 12.35 -33.16 4.42
CA ASP A 338 12.63 -34.52 4.85
C ASP A 338 14.07 -34.95 4.49
N SER A 339 14.45 -36.18 4.85
CA SER A 339 15.78 -36.74 4.53
C SER A 339 16.05 -36.88 3.02
N LEU A 340 15.02 -36.77 2.18
CA LEU A 340 15.09 -36.85 0.71
C LEU A 340 15.08 -35.46 0.05
N GLY A 341 14.98 -34.38 0.83
CA GLY A 341 14.94 -33.01 0.33
C GLY A 341 13.54 -32.54 -0.11
N ASN A 342 12.48 -33.29 0.18
CA ASN A 342 11.11 -32.86 -0.13
C ASN A 342 10.51 -32.03 1.01
N PRO A 343 9.70 -31.00 0.70
CA PRO A 343 8.93 -30.28 1.71
C PRO A 343 8.00 -31.19 2.51
N ILE A 344 7.96 -30.98 3.83
CA ILE A 344 7.10 -31.76 4.74
C ILE A 344 5.72 -31.09 4.81
N PRO A 345 4.61 -31.80 4.52
CA PRO A 345 3.27 -31.25 4.66
C PRO A 345 2.90 -31.06 6.15
N THR A 346 2.13 -30.02 6.45
CA THR A 346 1.67 -29.71 7.83
C THR A 346 0.52 -30.59 8.32
N TYR A 347 -0.27 -31.12 7.39
CA TYR A 347 -1.45 -31.92 7.68
C TYR A 347 -1.75 -32.84 6.47
N ASP A 348 -2.58 -33.85 6.69
CA ASP A 348 -3.11 -34.72 5.64
C ASP A 348 -4.65 -34.74 5.61
N ASN A 349 -5.23 -35.63 4.81
CA ASN A 349 -6.69 -35.73 4.72
C ASN A 349 -7.34 -36.27 6.00
N HIS A 350 -6.62 -37.06 6.80
CA HIS A 350 -7.12 -37.50 8.09
C HIS A 350 -7.30 -36.31 9.02
N ASP A 351 -6.30 -35.44 9.13
CA ASP A 351 -6.39 -34.23 9.95
C ASP A 351 -7.57 -33.35 9.56
N ILE A 352 -7.80 -33.15 8.25
CA ILE A 352 -8.95 -32.38 7.75
C ILE A 352 -10.27 -32.98 8.23
N SER A 353 -10.44 -34.29 8.07
CA SER A 353 -11.66 -34.97 8.52
C SER A 353 -11.86 -34.86 10.04
N GLN A 354 -10.79 -34.88 10.83
CA GLN A 354 -10.86 -34.75 12.29
C GLN A 354 -11.20 -33.33 12.73
N PHE A 355 -10.62 -32.31 12.08
CA PHE A 355 -10.97 -30.91 12.32
C PHE A 355 -12.40 -30.60 11.86
N ALA A 356 -12.89 -31.20 10.76
CA ALA A 356 -14.26 -31.02 10.30
C ALA A 356 -15.27 -31.44 11.38
N ARG A 357 -15.01 -32.57 12.05
CA ARG A 357 -15.81 -33.07 13.18
C ARG A 357 -15.83 -32.09 14.36
N VAL A 358 -14.74 -31.35 14.61
CA VAL A 358 -14.68 -30.33 15.68
C VAL A 358 -15.70 -29.20 15.46
N PHE A 359 -15.89 -28.78 14.21
CA PHE A 359 -16.76 -27.65 13.88
C PHE A 359 -18.22 -28.04 13.61
N THR A 360 -18.61 -29.30 13.88
CA THR A 360 -20.01 -29.72 13.81
C THR A 360 -20.83 -29.15 14.97
N GLY A 361 -22.13 -28.94 14.75
CA GLY A 361 -23.03 -28.42 15.76
C GLY A 361 -22.95 -26.90 15.97
N LEU A 362 -22.32 -26.15 15.06
CA LEU A 362 -22.51 -24.69 15.00
C LEU A 362 -23.77 -24.36 14.20
N THR A 363 -24.56 -23.39 14.65
CA THR A 363 -25.79 -22.92 13.98
C THR A 363 -25.98 -21.41 14.16
N TRP A 364 -26.98 -20.84 13.50
CA TRP A 364 -27.29 -19.41 13.57
C TRP A 364 -27.62 -18.96 15.00
N GLY A 365 -26.96 -17.90 15.47
CA GLY A 365 -27.15 -17.39 16.83
C GLY A 365 -28.30 -16.40 17.00
N GLY A 366 -28.70 -15.72 15.93
CA GLY A 366 -29.76 -14.73 16.00
C GLY A 366 -31.16 -15.33 15.98
N THR A 367 -32.13 -14.54 16.43
CA THR A 367 -33.55 -14.92 16.48
C THR A 367 -34.29 -14.68 15.17
N THR A 368 -33.66 -13.98 14.22
CA THR A 368 -34.18 -13.76 12.87
C THR A 368 -33.50 -14.68 11.87
N TRP A 369 -34.21 -15.03 10.81
CA TRP A 369 -33.66 -15.84 9.72
C TRP A 369 -32.39 -15.18 9.17
N HIS A 370 -31.27 -15.90 9.19
CA HIS A 370 -29.95 -15.43 8.72
C HIS A 370 -29.49 -14.11 9.38
N ASP A 371 -29.48 -14.04 10.71
CA ASP A 371 -28.80 -12.95 11.42
C ASP A 371 -27.27 -13.10 11.30
N PHE A 372 -26.65 -12.18 10.55
CA PHE A 372 -25.20 -12.13 10.34
C PHE A 372 -24.44 -11.26 11.35
N THR A 373 -25.13 -10.70 12.35
CA THR A 373 -24.54 -9.79 13.35
C THR A 373 -24.35 -10.44 14.72
N THR A 374 -24.94 -11.62 14.91
CA THR A 374 -24.79 -12.44 16.11
C THR A 374 -23.90 -13.64 15.80
N ASN A 375 -22.87 -13.88 16.63
CA ASN A 375 -22.02 -15.06 16.49
C ASN A 375 -22.86 -16.33 16.45
N MET A 376 -22.40 -17.32 15.67
CA MET A 376 -22.98 -18.66 15.67
C MET A 376 -22.99 -19.25 17.09
N VAL A 377 -24.06 -19.99 17.39
CA VAL A 377 -24.27 -20.68 18.67
C VAL A 377 -24.18 -22.19 18.48
N VAL A 378 -24.16 -22.92 19.58
CA VAL A 378 -24.04 -24.38 19.56
C VAL A 378 -25.40 -25.06 19.56
N ASN A 379 -25.55 -26.04 18.67
CA ASN A 379 -26.53 -27.12 18.73
C ASN A 379 -25.77 -28.42 19.05
N GLU A 380 -25.68 -28.74 20.34
CA GLU A 380 -24.93 -29.91 20.83
C GLU A 380 -25.50 -31.24 20.30
N GLU A 381 -26.78 -31.31 19.93
CA GLU A 381 -27.36 -32.53 19.34
C GLU A 381 -26.79 -32.84 17.95
N ALA A 382 -26.36 -31.81 17.23
CA ALA A 382 -25.74 -31.90 15.91
C ALA A 382 -24.21 -32.03 15.98
N HIS A 383 -23.60 -31.95 17.16
CA HIS A 383 -22.16 -32.11 17.34
C HIS A 383 -21.76 -33.58 17.38
N ASP A 384 -20.64 -33.88 16.73
CA ASP A 384 -19.99 -35.18 16.83
C ASP A 384 -19.29 -35.28 18.18
N THR A 385 -19.72 -36.20 19.04
CA THR A 385 -19.14 -36.38 20.38
C THR A 385 -18.15 -37.54 20.46
N ASP A 386 -17.85 -38.21 19.36
CA ASP A 386 -16.85 -39.28 19.33
C ASP A 386 -15.43 -38.69 19.49
N PRO A 387 -14.46 -39.48 19.99
CA PRO A 387 -13.07 -39.03 20.14
C PRO A 387 -12.47 -38.52 18.82
N LYS A 388 -11.59 -37.53 18.89
CA LYS A 388 -10.94 -36.90 17.72
C LYS A 388 -9.42 -36.87 17.91
N THR A 389 -8.67 -36.90 16.81
CA THR A 389 -7.22 -36.73 16.83
C THR A 389 -6.85 -35.52 15.99
N LEU A 390 -6.22 -34.52 16.60
CA LEU A 390 -5.76 -33.30 15.92
C LEU A 390 -4.26 -33.39 15.60
N LEU A 391 -3.72 -32.29 15.08
CA LEU A 391 -2.31 -32.19 14.69
C LEU A 391 -1.39 -32.55 15.85
N ASN A 392 -0.22 -33.10 15.50
CA ASN A 392 0.81 -33.52 16.45
C ASN A 392 0.32 -34.58 17.45
N GLY A 393 -0.69 -35.37 17.08
CA GLY A 393 -1.20 -36.49 17.88
C GLY A 393 -2.04 -36.08 19.09
N MET A 394 -2.51 -34.83 19.16
CA MET A 394 -3.38 -34.37 20.25
C MET A 394 -4.73 -35.08 20.19
N THR A 395 -5.05 -35.91 21.18
CA THR A 395 -6.34 -36.63 21.25
C THR A 395 -7.35 -35.85 22.09
N LEU A 396 -8.54 -35.63 21.53
CA LEU A 396 -9.71 -35.14 22.25
C LEU A 396 -10.58 -36.34 22.69
N PRO A 397 -10.81 -36.54 24.00
CA PRO A 397 -11.69 -37.61 24.46
C PRO A 397 -13.14 -37.41 24.01
N GLY A 398 -13.91 -38.48 23.89
CA GLY A 398 -15.34 -38.39 23.55
C GLY A 398 -16.20 -37.79 24.67
N GLY A 399 -17.41 -37.37 24.32
CA GLY A 399 -18.39 -36.76 25.23
C GLY A 399 -18.12 -35.30 25.61
N ARG A 400 -17.24 -34.61 24.86
CA ARG A 400 -16.96 -33.18 25.02
C ARG A 400 -18.05 -32.33 24.38
N THR A 401 -18.19 -31.09 24.84
CA THR A 401 -19.10 -30.11 24.22
C THR A 401 -18.47 -29.49 22.98
N THR A 402 -19.29 -28.96 22.07
CA THR A 402 -18.83 -28.30 20.84
C THR A 402 -17.76 -27.25 21.12
N MET A 403 -18.00 -26.35 22.08
CA MET A 403 -17.04 -25.28 22.40
C MET A 403 -15.75 -25.78 23.06
N GLN A 404 -15.75 -26.91 23.76
CA GLN A 404 -14.53 -27.50 24.30
C GLN A 404 -13.64 -28.03 23.18
N ASP A 405 -14.22 -28.61 22.15
CA ASP A 405 -13.50 -29.10 20.97
C ASP A 405 -13.00 -27.96 20.11
N ILE A 406 -13.84 -26.96 19.81
CA ILE A 406 -13.44 -25.76 19.06
C ILE A 406 -12.28 -25.06 19.75
N ASN A 407 -12.35 -24.81 21.06
CA ASN A 407 -11.24 -24.17 21.77
C ASN A 407 -9.95 -24.99 21.69
N SER A 408 -10.04 -26.33 21.77
CA SER A 408 -8.86 -27.20 21.68
C SER A 408 -8.25 -27.18 20.28
N ALA A 409 -9.07 -27.14 19.22
CA ALA A 409 -8.60 -26.99 17.85
C ALA A 409 -7.94 -25.61 17.61
N ILE A 410 -8.56 -24.54 18.11
CA ILE A 410 -7.98 -23.19 18.05
C ILE A 410 -6.65 -23.13 18.80
N ASP A 411 -6.56 -23.75 19.98
CA ASP A 411 -5.31 -23.85 20.74
C ASP A 411 -4.24 -24.66 20.00
N ASN A 412 -4.62 -25.79 19.40
CA ASN A 412 -3.73 -26.65 18.63
C ASN A 412 -3.12 -25.89 17.44
N LEU A 413 -3.93 -25.13 16.68
CA LEU A 413 -3.46 -24.29 15.58
C LEU A 413 -2.68 -23.08 16.06
N PHE A 414 -3.14 -22.43 17.13
CA PHE A 414 -2.45 -21.27 17.69
C PHE A 414 -1.02 -21.65 18.10
N HIS A 415 -0.85 -22.75 18.84
CA HIS A 415 0.44 -23.21 19.35
C HIS A 415 1.32 -23.93 18.33
N HIS A 416 0.82 -24.22 17.13
CA HIS A 416 1.61 -24.81 16.07
C HIS A 416 2.82 -23.93 15.68
N GLU A 417 3.99 -24.55 15.43
CA GLU A 417 5.24 -23.83 15.17
C GLU A 417 5.17 -22.94 13.92
N ASN A 418 4.41 -23.36 12.91
CA ASN A 418 4.22 -22.59 11.67
C ASN A 418 3.46 -21.28 11.83
N THR A 419 2.61 -21.14 12.85
CA THR A 419 1.60 -20.06 12.87
C THR A 419 2.25 -18.68 12.85
N GLY A 420 3.31 -18.49 13.62
CA GLY A 420 4.08 -17.24 13.65
C GLY A 420 4.71 -16.88 12.29
N PRO A 421 5.61 -17.71 11.72
CA PRO A 421 6.25 -17.40 10.44
C PRO A 421 5.26 -17.35 9.27
N PHE A 422 4.20 -18.17 9.28
CA PHE A 422 3.19 -18.17 8.22
C PHE A 422 2.40 -16.86 8.18
N ILE A 423 1.79 -16.46 9.30
CA ILE A 423 1.02 -15.21 9.39
C ILE A 423 1.93 -13.99 9.26
N GLY A 424 3.12 -14.04 9.86
CA GLY A 424 4.14 -12.99 9.70
C GLY A 424 4.45 -12.72 8.23
N ARG A 425 4.70 -13.76 7.43
CA ARG A 425 4.96 -13.62 5.98
C ARG A 425 3.79 -12.97 5.25
N LEU A 426 2.55 -13.42 5.49
CA LEU A 426 1.37 -12.88 4.81
C LEU A 426 1.17 -11.40 5.13
N LEU A 427 1.32 -11.00 6.40
CA LEU A 427 1.18 -9.60 6.81
C LEU A 427 2.30 -8.72 6.24
N ILE A 428 3.55 -9.20 6.21
CA ILE A 428 4.64 -8.47 5.56
C ILE A 428 4.33 -8.26 4.06
N GLN A 429 3.78 -9.27 3.36
CA GLN A 429 3.38 -9.13 1.97
C GLN A 429 2.25 -8.12 1.76
N ARG A 430 1.31 -8.00 2.69
CA ARG A 430 0.23 -7.00 2.60
C ARG A 430 0.72 -5.57 2.88
N LEU A 431 1.72 -5.40 3.75
CA LEU A 431 2.14 -4.09 4.26
C LEU A 431 3.42 -3.53 3.61
N VAL A 432 4.44 -4.36 3.38
CA VAL A 432 5.82 -3.87 3.11
C VAL A 432 6.39 -4.39 1.80
N THR A 433 6.55 -5.71 1.64
CA THR A 433 7.26 -6.29 0.49
C THR A 433 6.75 -7.67 0.12
N SER A 434 6.74 -8.00 -1.18
CA SER A 434 6.33 -9.32 -1.67
C SER A 434 7.33 -10.43 -1.31
N ASN A 435 8.59 -10.07 -1.01
CA ASN A 435 9.71 -11.00 -0.84
C ASN A 435 10.56 -10.68 0.40
N PRO A 436 9.99 -10.77 1.62
CA PRO A 436 10.79 -10.59 2.84
C PRO A 436 11.91 -11.62 2.93
N SER A 437 13.05 -11.22 3.52
CA SER A 437 14.12 -12.19 3.78
C SER A 437 13.72 -13.17 4.89
N PRO A 438 14.39 -14.34 4.97
CA PRO A 438 14.19 -15.24 6.10
C PRO A 438 14.48 -14.59 7.46
N ALA A 439 15.46 -13.68 7.53
CA ALA A 439 15.80 -12.99 8.77
C ALA A 439 14.67 -12.05 9.23
N TYR A 440 13.96 -11.42 8.29
CA TYR A 440 12.80 -10.60 8.61
C TYR A 440 11.65 -11.46 9.14
N ILE A 441 11.31 -12.56 8.45
CA ILE A 441 10.28 -13.48 8.94
C ILE A 441 10.64 -14.02 10.33
N ALA A 442 11.90 -14.37 10.59
CA ALA A 442 12.37 -14.86 11.88
C ALA A 442 12.14 -13.85 13.02
N ARG A 443 12.44 -12.56 12.80
CA ARG A 443 12.20 -11.52 13.81
C ARG A 443 10.71 -11.33 14.11
N VAL A 444 9.87 -11.38 13.07
CA VAL A 444 8.40 -11.28 13.22
C VAL A 444 7.84 -12.52 13.92
N ALA A 445 8.29 -13.72 13.54
CA ALA A 445 7.89 -14.97 14.17
C ALA A 445 8.30 -15.02 15.66
N ALA A 446 9.50 -14.54 16.00
CA ALA A 446 9.94 -14.41 17.38
C ALA A 446 9.02 -13.46 18.18
N LYS A 447 8.58 -12.34 17.57
CA LYS A 447 7.65 -11.42 18.22
C LYS A 447 6.23 -11.97 18.35
N PHE A 448 5.82 -12.83 17.42
CA PHE A 448 4.59 -13.60 17.55
C PHE A 448 4.70 -14.63 18.67
N ALA A 449 5.85 -15.28 18.84
CA ALA A 449 6.08 -16.25 19.91
C ALA A 449 6.06 -15.58 21.31
N ASP A 450 6.65 -14.38 21.42
CA ASP A 450 6.69 -13.59 22.65
C ASP A 450 6.79 -12.08 22.34
N ASN A 451 5.84 -11.30 22.84
CA ASN A 451 5.85 -9.84 22.73
C ASN A 451 6.94 -9.14 23.58
N GLY A 452 7.74 -9.88 24.35
CA GLY A 452 8.71 -9.40 25.33
C GLY A 452 8.18 -9.40 26.76
N SER A 453 6.99 -9.96 26.99
CA SER A 453 6.34 -10.09 28.30
C SER A 453 5.71 -11.49 28.48
N GLY A 454 6.13 -12.47 27.68
CA GLY A 454 5.62 -13.84 27.70
C GLY A 454 4.26 -14.02 27.02
N VAL A 455 3.75 -13.00 26.32
CA VAL A 455 2.45 -13.10 25.63
C VAL A 455 2.68 -13.46 24.18
N ARG A 456 2.23 -14.67 23.82
CA ARG A 456 2.22 -15.16 22.46
C ARG A 456 1.04 -14.56 21.68
N GLY A 457 1.24 -14.26 20.41
CA GLY A 457 0.18 -13.86 19.48
C GLY A 457 -0.32 -12.42 19.67
N ASP A 458 0.42 -11.56 20.36
CA ASP A 458 0.12 -10.14 20.47
C ASP A 458 0.30 -9.46 19.10
N MET A 459 -0.81 -9.17 18.43
CA MET A 459 -0.80 -8.60 17.08
C MET A 459 -0.27 -7.17 17.08
N GLY A 460 -0.43 -6.39 18.17
CA GLY A 460 0.15 -5.06 18.27
C GLY A 460 1.68 -5.12 18.20
N ALA A 461 2.28 -6.03 18.96
CA ALA A 461 3.74 -6.24 18.95
C ALA A 461 4.26 -6.77 17.60
N VAL A 462 3.52 -7.69 16.97
CA VAL A 462 3.84 -8.26 15.64
C VAL A 462 3.81 -7.18 14.57
N ILE A 463 2.75 -6.37 14.51
CA ILE A 463 2.62 -5.28 13.54
C ILE A 463 3.70 -4.23 13.75
N LYS A 464 4.02 -3.89 15.02
CA LYS A 464 5.12 -2.97 15.32
C LYS A 464 6.47 -3.50 14.84
N GLN A 465 6.75 -4.80 15.03
CA GLN A 465 7.98 -5.43 14.51
C GLN A 465 8.04 -5.39 12.97
N ILE A 466 6.91 -5.62 12.29
CA ILE A 466 6.83 -5.53 10.82
C ILE A 466 7.18 -4.11 10.36
N LEU A 467 6.49 -3.11 10.88
CA LEU A 467 6.62 -1.75 10.35
C LEU A 467 7.95 -1.06 10.73
N LEU A 468 8.62 -1.52 11.79
CA LEU A 468 9.91 -0.99 12.26
C LEU A 468 11.12 -1.84 11.86
N ASP A 469 10.91 -2.94 11.13
CA ASP A 469 12.00 -3.82 10.74
C ASP A 469 13.04 -3.09 9.87
N PRO A 470 14.35 -3.38 10.01
CA PRO A 470 15.39 -2.84 9.15
C PRO A 470 15.09 -2.95 7.65
N GLU A 471 14.50 -4.05 7.19
CA GLU A 471 14.17 -4.23 5.76
C GLU A 471 13.05 -3.31 5.30
N ALA A 472 12.17 -2.90 6.21
CA ALA A 472 11.12 -1.94 5.92
C ALA A 472 11.63 -0.49 5.96
N ARG A 473 12.67 -0.20 6.77
CA ARG A 473 13.07 1.17 7.11
C ARG A 473 14.34 1.64 6.41
N GLU A 474 15.36 0.81 6.22
CA GLU A 474 16.69 1.25 5.76
C GLU A 474 16.78 1.52 4.24
N ILE A 475 17.59 2.52 3.85
CA ILE A 475 17.83 2.90 2.45
C ILE A 475 18.39 1.74 1.62
N SER A 476 19.25 0.92 2.21
CA SER A 476 19.92 -0.21 1.56
C SER A 476 18.92 -1.14 0.89
N TYR A 477 17.84 -1.48 1.60
CA TYR A 477 16.76 -2.33 1.09
C TYR A 477 15.92 -1.61 0.05
N ILE A 478 15.65 -0.32 0.20
CA ILE A 478 14.85 0.45 -0.78
C ILE A 478 15.58 0.61 -2.12
N LYS A 479 16.90 0.79 -2.08
CA LYS A 479 17.72 0.88 -3.30
C LYS A 479 17.87 -0.47 -3.98
N SER A 480 17.64 -1.58 -3.27
CA SER A 480 17.68 -2.92 -3.87
C SER A 480 16.66 -3.07 -5.01
N PRO A 481 17.07 -3.56 -6.19
CA PRO A 481 16.15 -3.79 -7.31
C PRO A 481 15.14 -4.93 -7.03
N THR A 482 15.43 -5.80 -6.05
CA THR A 482 14.58 -6.95 -5.70
C THR A 482 13.67 -6.70 -4.49
N SER A 483 13.69 -5.48 -3.94
CA SER A 483 12.87 -5.07 -2.80
C SER A 483 11.61 -4.29 -3.22
N GLY A 484 10.62 -4.33 -2.34
CA GLY A 484 9.32 -3.68 -2.49
C GLY A 484 8.20 -4.65 -2.88
N LYS A 485 7.07 -4.07 -3.29
CA LYS A 485 5.91 -4.78 -3.84
C LYS A 485 5.17 -3.88 -4.84
N MET A 486 4.41 -4.49 -5.75
CA MET A 486 3.43 -3.71 -6.50
C MET A 486 2.34 -3.24 -5.53
N LYS A 487 1.96 -1.96 -5.63
CA LYS A 487 0.81 -1.42 -4.90
C LYS A 487 -0.46 -2.09 -5.42
N GLU A 488 -1.33 -2.43 -4.49
CA GLU A 488 -2.65 -2.93 -4.81
C GLU A 488 -3.44 -1.84 -5.55
N PRO A 489 -4.06 -2.12 -6.71
CA PRO A 489 -4.74 -1.10 -7.51
C PRO A 489 -5.78 -0.28 -6.73
N TYR A 490 -6.55 -0.92 -5.84
CA TYR A 490 -7.52 -0.23 -4.99
C TYR A 490 -6.82 0.69 -3.96
N LEU A 491 -5.73 0.24 -3.34
CA LEU A 491 -4.94 1.07 -2.42
C LEU A 491 -4.25 2.24 -3.14
N THR A 492 -3.88 2.08 -4.40
CA THR A 492 -3.33 3.18 -5.20
C THR A 492 -4.32 4.34 -5.32
N LEU A 493 -5.61 4.05 -5.53
CA LEU A 493 -6.66 5.07 -5.56
C LEU A 493 -6.85 5.70 -4.18
N LEU A 494 -7.02 4.90 -3.12
CA LEU A 494 -7.19 5.43 -1.76
C LEU A 494 -6.00 6.28 -1.32
N ASN A 495 -4.80 5.92 -1.73
CA ASN A 495 -3.58 6.69 -1.46
C ASN A 495 -3.65 8.08 -2.08
N LEU A 496 -4.00 8.18 -3.36
CA LEU A 496 -4.16 9.48 -4.01
C LEU A 496 -5.30 10.29 -3.39
N ALA A 497 -6.45 9.64 -3.17
CA ALA A 497 -7.61 10.27 -2.55
C ALA A 497 -7.24 10.86 -1.19
N LYS A 498 -6.58 10.08 -0.33
CA LYS A 498 -6.22 10.47 1.03
C LYS A 498 -5.14 11.55 1.04
N THR A 499 -4.08 11.38 0.24
CA THR A 499 -2.97 12.34 0.14
C THR A 499 -3.43 13.71 -0.36
N PHE A 500 -4.36 13.74 -1.32
CA PHE A 500 -4.90 14.98 -1.91
C PHE A 500 -6.31 15.34 -1.40
N ASN A 501 -6.72 14.82 -0.24
CA ASN A 501 -7.96 15.21 0.42
C ASN A 501 -9.22 15.19 -0.46
N ALA A 502 -9.41 14.11 -1.22
CA ALA A 502 -10.59 13.92 -2.05
C ALA A 502 -11.82 13.59 -1.19
N GLN A 503 -12.37 14.62 -0.54
CA GLN A 503 -13.55 14.53 0.31
C GLN A 503 -14.75 15.20 -0.36
N PRO A 504 -15.96 14.63 -0.22
CA PRO A 504 -17.19 15.28 -0.65
C PRO A 504 -17.52 16.46 0.28
N ALA A 505 -18.04 17.54 -0.27
CA ALA A 505 -18.43 18.72 0.50
C ALA A 505 -19.57 18.41 1.50
N SER A 506 -20.43 17.44 1.18
CA SER A 506 -21.49 16.93 2.05
C SER A 506 -20.98 16.04 3.20
N GLY A 507 -19.77 15.49 3.09
CA GLY A 507 -19.29 14.39 3.94
C GLY A 507 -19.87 13.02 3.58
N ASP A 508 -20.70 12.94 2.53
CA ASP A 508 -21.34 11.72 2.04
C ASP A 508 -20.56 11.10 0.88
N TYR A 509 -20.09 9.87 1.07
CA TYR A 509 -19.28 9.10 0.11
C TYR A 509 -20.13 8.18 -0.77
N HIS A 510 -21.41 8.52 -1.00
CA HIS A 510 -22.32 7.74 -1.83
C HIS A 510 -21.77 7.45 -3.25
N GLU A 511 -20.98 8.36 -3.81
CA GLU A 511 -20.39 8.17 -5.13
C GLU A 511 -19.20 7.18 -5.13
N ALA A 512 -18.69 6.77 -3.95
CA ALA A 512 -17.55 5.86 -3.84
C ALA A 512 -17.95 4.39 -4.07
N ASN A 513 -18.14 4.00 -5.32
CA ASN A 513 -18.57 2.66 -5.72
C ASN A 513 -17.93 2.22 -7.06
N LEU A 514 -18.25 1.00 -7.52
CA LEU A 514 -17.89 0.49 -8.86
C LEU A 514 -16.38 0.49 -9.15
N PHE A 515 -15.54 0.38 -8.12
CA PHE A 515 -14.09 0.34 -8.28
C PHE A 515 -13.62 -0.99 -8.86
N TYR A 516 -14.36 -2.08 -8.62
CA TYR A 516 -14.02 -3.41 -9.12
C TYR A 516 -13.88 -3.44 -10.65
N GLU A 517 -14.70 -2.69 -11.39
CA GLU A 517 -14.67 -2.64 -12.87
C GLU A 517 -13.37 -2.08 -13.45
N TYR A 518 -12.65 -1.25 -12.67
CA TYR A 518 -11.42 -0.59 -13.09
C TYR A 518 -10.16 -1.28 -12.58
N TYR A 519 -10.27 -1.93 -11.43
CA TYR A 519 -9.13 -2.38 -10.65
C TYR A 519 -9.09 -3.89 -10.43
N LEU A 520 -10.19 -4.60 -10.76
CA LEU A 520 -10.42 -6.01 -10.38
C LEU A 520 -10.22 -6.26 -8.89
N GLN A 521 -10.42 -5.20 -8.09
CA GLN A 521 -10.18 -5.19 -6.67
C GLN A 521 -11.08 -4.15 -6.03
N GLU A 522 -11.95 -4.61 -5.14
CA GLU A 522 -12.77 -3.76 -4.29
C GLU A 522 -13.12 -4.55 -3.03
N PRO A 523 -13.01 -3.96 -1.83
CA PRO A 523 -13.28 -4.65 -0.56
C PRO A 523 -14.60 -5.41 -0.59
N PHE A 524 -14.59 -6.61 0.01
CA PHE A 524 -15.72 -7.52 0.07
C PHE A 524 -16.14 -8.17 -1.26
N LEU A 525 -15.56 -7.82 -2.41
CA LEU A 525 -15.83 -8.46 -3.71
C LEU A 525 -14.76 -9.48 -4.08
N SER A 526 -14.37 -10.31 -3.12
CA SER A 526 -13.38 -11.35 -3.35
C SER A 526 -13.88 -12.39 -4.36
N PRO A 527 -13.12 -12.70 -5.43
CA PRO A 527 -13.50 -13.74 -6.38
C PRO A 527 -13.21 -15.17 -5.88
N SER A 528 -12.45 -15.35 -4.79
CA SER A 528 -12.04 -16.68 -4.31
C SER A 528 -11.59 -16.69 -2.84
N VAL A 529 -11.35 -17.87 -2.27
CA VAL A 529 -10.75 -18.02 -0.92
C VAL A 529 -9.33 -17.42 -0.81
N PHE A 530 -8.64 -17.20 -1.94
CA PHE A 530 -7.34 -16.51 -1.98
C PHE A 530 -7.48 -14.98 -2.04
N ASN A 531 -8.69 -14.45 -1.83
CA ASN A 531 -9.02 -13.08 -2.14
C ASN A 531 -8.86 -12.78 -3.65
N PHE A 532 -8.33 -11.61 -4.01
CA PHE A 532 -8.09 -11.19 -5.39
C PHE A 532 -6.89 -11.87 -6.05
N TYR A 533 -5.91 -12.33 -5.26
CA TYR A 533 -4.66 -12.89 -5.77
C TYR A 533 -3.97 -13.79 -4.74
N SER A 534 -3.26 -14.82 -5.21
CA SER A 534 -2.54 -15.76 -4.35
C SER A 534 -1.29 -15.11 -3.74
N PRO A 535 -1.02 -15.28 -2.44
CA PRO A 535 0.23 -14.83 -1.81
C PRO A 535 1.50 -15.52 -2.37
N ASN A 536 1.31 -16.61 -3.12
CA ASN A 536 2.38 -17.37 -3.73
C ASN A 536 2.50 -17.15 -5.26
N PHE A 537 1.71 -16.23 -5.83
CA PHE A 537 1.78 -15.96 -7.26
C PHE A 537 3.15 -15.39 -7.65
N ARG A 538 3.69 -15.93 -8.74
CA ARG A 538 4.95 -15.49 -9.36
C ARG A 538 4.63 -15.05 -10.79
N PRO A 539 4.81 -13.76 -11.13
CA PRO A 539 4.57 -13.31 -12.48
C PRO A 539 5.60 -13.94 -13.45
N PRO A 540 5.20 -14.24 -14.69
CA PRO A 540 6.09 -14.84 -15.68
C PRO A 540 7.29 -13.93 -16.00
N GLY A 541 8.40 -14.53 -16.42
CA GLY A 541 9.66 -13.85 -16.75
C GLY A 541 10.65 -13.82 -15.60
N GLU A 542 11.48 -12.77 -15.55
CA GLU A 542 12.64 -12.65 -14.65
C GLU A 542 12.32 -12.89 -13.17
N MET A 543 11.14 -12.45 -12.69
CA MET A 543 10.75 -12.71 -11.30
C MET A 543 10.60 -14.19 -11.00
N THR A 544 9.97 -14.96 -11.88
CA THR A 544 9.84 -16.42 -11.71
C THR A 544 11.19 -17.11 -11.81
N GLU A 545 12.06 -16.69 -12.73
CA GLU A 545 13.43 -17.21 -12.89
C GLU A 545 14.27 -16.97 -11.62
N LEU A 546 14.07 -15.84 -10.95
CA LEU A 546 14.70 -15.50 -9.67
C LEU A 546 13.98 -16.09 -8.45
N GLY A 547 12.91 -16.87 -8.64
CA GLY A 547 12.12 -17.46 -7.57
C GLY A 547 11.36 -16.45 -6.70
N LYS A 548 11.12 -15.24 -7.23
CA LYS A 548 10.45 -14.13 -6.53
C LYS A 548 8.94 -14.14 -6.74
N TYR A 549 8.24 -13.72 -5.69
CA TYR A 549 6.79 -13.54 -5.66
C TYR A 549 6.41 -12.12 -6.07
N GLY A 550 5.24 -11.98 -6.69
CA GLY A 550 4.62 -10.69 -6.98
C GLY A 550 3.11 -10.83 -6.97
N PRO A 551 2.49 -11.07 -5.80
CA PRO A 551 1.07 -11.42 -5.70
C PRO A 551 0.13 -10.49 -6.48
N GLU A 552 0.32 -9.19 -6.30
CA GLU A 552 -0.53 -8.14 -6.87
C GLU A 552 -0.47 -8.09 -8.42
N PHE A 553 0.59 -8.64 -9.04
CA PHE A 553 0.66 -8.76 -10.49
C PHE A 553 -0.36 -9.75 -11.07
N GLN A 554 -0.95 -10.64 -10.26
CA GLN A 554 -1.95 -11.60 -10.74
C GLN A 554 -3.21 -10.91 -11.29
N ILE A 555 -3.55 -9.74 -10.73
CA ILE A 555 -4.67 -8.91 -11.19
C ILE A 555 -4.24 -7.78 -12.13
N LEU A 556 -2.94 -7.67 -12.45
CA LEU A 556 -2.43 -6.76 -13.48
C LEU A 556 -2.56 -7.43 -14.85
N THR A 557 -3.72 -7.29 -15.46
CA THR A 557 -4.01 -7.73 -16.82
C THR A 557 -3.78 -6.59 -17.83
N ALA A 558 -3.77 -6.90 -19.13
CA ALA A 558 -3.75 -5.89 -20.18
C ALA A 558 -4.93 -4.89 -20.08
N VAL A 559 -6.06 -5.34 -19.54
CA VAL A 559 -7.27 -4.51 -19.35
C VAL A 559 -7.05 -3.52 -18.20
N THR A 560 -6.69 -4.01 -17.01
CA THR A 560 -6.44 -3.15 -15.83
C THR A 560 -5.24 -2.22 -16.03
N ALA A 561 -4.21 -2.66 -16.77
CA ALA A 561 -3.05 -1.82 -17.10
C ALA A 561 -3.43 -0.60 -17.95
N LEU A 562 -4.53 -0.66 -18.72
CA LEU A 562 -5.08 0.46 -19.46
C LEU A 562 -6.15 1.22 -18.67
N GLN A 563 -7.03 0.49 -17.97
CA GLN A 563 -8.14 1.09 -17.22
C GLN A 563 -7.67 1.92 -16.03
N ALA A 564 -6.65 1.49 -15.28
CA ALA A 564 -6.22 2.21 -14.08
C ALA A 564 -5.68 3.63 -14.42
N PRO A 565 -4.76 3.82 -15.40
CA PRO A 565 -4.38 5.16 -15.85
C PRO A 565 -5.56 5.96 -16.42
N ASN A 566 -6.45 5.33 -17.20
CA ASN A 566 -7.63 6.02 -17.73
C ASN A 566 -8.57 6.51 -16.61
N ASN A 567 -8.75 5.71 -15.56
CA ASN A 567 -9.56 6.09 -14.41
C ASN A 567 -8.88 7.19 -13.58
N LEU A 568 -7.56 7.16 -13.45
CA LEU A 568 -6.79 8.26 -12.85
C LEU A 568 -7.02 9.56 -13.62
N LYS A 569 -6.88 9.53 -14.97
CA LYS A 569 -7.15 10.71 -15.80
C LYS A 569 -8.59 11.20 -15.65
N ARG A 570 -9.57 10.29 -15.66
CA ARG A 570 -10.98 10.64 -15.44
C ARG A 570 -11.21 11.28 -14.06
N SER A 571 -10.52 10.80 -13.03
CA SER A 571 -10.63 11.33 -11.66
C SER A 571 -10.02 12.72 -11.53
N LEU A 572 -8.99 13.05 -12.32
CA LEU A 572 -8.40 14.40 -12.39
C LEU A 572 -9.31 15.37 -13.17
N ASP A 573 -9.90 14.93 -14.29
CA ASP A 573 -10.76 15.78 -15.12
C ASP A 573 -12.12 16.09 -14.48
N TYR A 574 -12.56 15.21 -13.59
CA TYR A 574 -13.87 15.29 -12.95
C TYR A 574 -13.70 15.06 -11.45
N ALA A 575 -14.18 13.92 -10.94
CA ALA A 575 -14.07 13.53 -9.55
C ALA A 575 -13.84 12.02 -9.49
N ILE A 576 -13.37 11.54 -8.35
CA ILE A 576 -13.24 10.10 -8.09
C ILE A 576 -14.63 9.45 -8.23
N SER A 577 -14.67 8.34 -8.97
CA SER A 577 -15.86 7.47 -9.07
C SER A 577 -17.12 8.10 -9.72
N ARG A 578 -16.95 9.10 -10.59
CA ARG A 578 -18.10 9.80 -11.20
C ARG A 578 -18.82 8.97 -12.30
N TRP A 579 -20.00 8.42 -12.02
CA TRP A 579 -20.88 7.77 -13.02
C TRP A 579 -22.31 8.31 -12.99
N GLY A 580 -22.91 8.51 -14.17
CA GLY A 580 -24.33 8.88 -14.27
C GLY A 580 -24.67 10.28 -13.76
N THR A 581 -25.87 10.43 -13.18
CA THR A 581 -26.31 11.68 -12.55
C THR A 581 -25.69 11.79 -11.16
N VAL A 582 -24.77 12.74 -11.00
CA VAL A 582 -24.01 12.92 -9.76
C VAL A 582 -24.49 14.15 -9.02
N TYR A 583 -24.61 14.02 -7.69
CA TYR A 583 -24.91 15.16 -6.82
C TYR A 583 -23.62 15.96 -6.60
N PRO A 584 -23.54 17.25 -7.01
CA PRO A 584 -22.30 18.01 -6.90
C PRO A 584 -21.72 18.08 -5.48
N ALA A 585 -22.56 18.00 -4.45
CA ALA A 585 -22.12 18.00 -3.06
C ALA A 585 -21.38 16.70 -2.64
N ASN A 586 -21.58 15.60 -3.37
CA ASN A 586 -20.99 14.29 -3.13
C ASN A 586 -19.76 14.01 -4.02
N GLU A 587 -19.40 14.95 -4.91
CA GLU A 587 -18.22 14.79 -5.76
C GLU A 587 -16.93 14.86 -4.94
N MET A 588 -16.04 13.88 -5.14
CA MET A 588 -14.73 13.78 -4.48
C MET A 588 -13.63 14.25 -5.42
N HIS A 589 -13.24 15.53 -5.28
CA HIS A 589 -12.20 16.16 -6.08
C HIS A 589 -10.85 16.08 -5.37
N MET A 590 -9.79 15.65 -6.08
CA MET A 590 -8.43 15.74 -5.53
C MET A 590 -8.00 17.21 -5.47
N MET A 591 -7.52 17.64 -4.30
CA MET A 591 -7.19 19.01 -3.99
C MET A 591 -5.67 19.23 -4.03
N PHE A 592 -5.24 20.20 -4.85
CA PHE A 592 -3.81 20.50 -5.09
C PHE A 592 -3.39 21.95 -4.75
N PRO A 593 -3.83 22.53 -3.62
CA PRO A 593 -3.62 23.97 -3.36
C PRO A 593 -2.14 24.36 -3.33
N GLU A 594 -1.29 23.50 -2.77
CA GLU A 594 0.14 23.77 -2.66
C GLU A 594 0.88 23.59 -3.99
N GLU A 595 0.45 22.65 -4.81
CA GLU A 595 1.04 22.35 -6.11
C GLU A 595 0.62 23.39 -7.16
N LEU A 596 -0.63 23.88 -7.09
CA LEU A 596 -1.12 24.97 -7.94
C LEU A 596 -0.31 26.25 -7.74
N ALA A 597 0.07 26.56 -6.49
CA ALA A 597 0.95 27.69 -6.17
C ALA A 597 2.35 27.53 -6.77
N LEU A 598 2.79 26.30 -7.06
CA LEU A 598 4.08 25.98 -7.66
C LEU A 598 4.01 25.77 -9.18
N ALA A 599 2.85 25.88 -9.84
CA ALA A 599 2.71 25.52 -11.26
C ALA A 599 3.59 26.35 -12.23
N ALA A 600 4.04 27.53 -11.80
CA ALA A 600 5.01 28.36 -12.53
C ALA A 600 6.45 27.80 -12.47
N ASP A 601 6.76 27.00 -11.45
CA ASP A 601 8.04 26.32 -11.23
C ASP A 601 7.83 24.79 -11.32
N PRO A 602 7.91 24.20 -12.53
CA PRO A 602 7.74 22.77 -12.71
C PRO A 602 8.66 21.92 -11.85
N ASP A 603 9.88 22.39 -11.55
CA ASP A 603 10.84 21.61 -10.76
C ASP A 603 10.36 21.48 -9.31
N ALA A 604 9.95 22.60 -8.69
CA ALA A 604 9.42 22.60 -7.34
C ALA A 604 8.10 21.84 -7.23
N MET A 605 7.21 22.00 -8.21
CA MET A 605 5.93 21.30 -8.26
C MET A 605 6.11 19.78 -8.37
N ILE A 606 6.94 19.30 -9.31
CA ILE A 606 7.18 17.87 -9.52
C ILE A 606 7.88 17.25 -8.31
N ARG A 607 8.83 17.96 -7.68
CA ARG A 607 9.47 17.50 -6.43
C ARG A 607 8.43 17.27 -5.33
N LYS A 608 7.55 18.24 -5.12
CA LYS A 608 6.52 18.15 -4.08
C LYS A 608 5.57 16.98 -4.32
N LEU A 609 5.11 16.83 -5.56
CA LEU A 609 4.27 15.70 -5.98
C LEU A 609 5.00 14.36 -5.83
N SER A 610 6.28 14.28 -6.21
CA SER A 610 7.10 13.08 -6.07
C SER A 610 7.13 12.58 -4.62
N ILE A 611 7.42 13.47 -3.68
CA ILE A 611 7.50 13.13 -2.26
C ILE A 611 6.10 12.71 -1.77
N LYS A 612 5.06 13.51 -2.00
CA LYS A 612 3.70 13.20 -1.56
C LYS A 612 3.18 11.85 -2.10
N MET A 613 3.44 11.54 -3.37
CA MET A 613 2.88 10.35 -4.03
C MET A 613 3.73 9.09 -3.83
N THR A 614 5.06 9.23 -3.74
CA THR A 614 5.99 8.10 -3.77
C THR A 614 6.83 7.94 -2.50
N GLY A 615 6.87 8.95 -1.63
CA GLY A 615 7.74 8.98 -0.45
C GLY A 615 9.24 9.04 -0.78
N ARG A 616 9.59 9.51 -1.98
CA ARG A 616 10.98 9.64 -2.46
C ARG A 616 11.07 10.58 -3.67
N ALA A 617 12.28 10.92 -4.07
CA ALA A 617 12.56 11.54 -5.36
C ALA A 617 12.36 10.57 -6.54
N LEU A 618 11.86 11.09 -7.67
CA LEU A 618 11.83 10.36 -8.94
C LEU A 618 13.23 10.16 -9.51
N LYS A 619 13.41 9.07 -10.28
CA LYS A 619 14.59 8.87 -11.10
C LYS A 619 14.79 10.04 -12.07
N PRO A 620 16.04 10.43 -12.36
CA PRO A 620 16.37 11.52 -13.27
C PRO A 620 15.60 11.51 -14.59
N ARG A 621 15.48 10.34 -15.23
CA ARG A 621 14.79 10.21 -16.51
C ARG A 621 13.29 10.46 -16.41
N SER A 622 12.64 9.94 -15.37
CA SER A 622 11.20 10.15 -15.14
C SER A 622 10.92 11.62 -14.88
N PHE A 623 11.72 12.24 -13.99
CA PHE A 623 11.61 13.66 -13.67
C PHE A 623 11.77 14.53 -14.92
N GLN A 624 12.81 14.29 -15.72
CA GLN A 624 13.07 15.03 -16.96
C GLN A 624 11.85 14.97 -17.91
N LEU A 625 11.32 13.78 -18.16
CA LEU A 625 10.20 13.59 -19.08
C LEU A 625 8.93 14.31 -18.62
N ILE A 626 8.63 14.23 -17.32
CA ILE A 626 7.47 14.91 -16.73
C ILE A 626 7.66 16.43 -16.81
N ARG A 627 8.86 16.92 -16.49
CA ARG A 627 9.19 18.34 -16.57
C ARG A 627 9.08 18.88 -18.00
N GLU A 628 9.61 18.16 -18.98
CA GLU A 628 9.51 18.54 -20.40
C GLU A 628 8.05 18.62 -20.85
N LEU A 629 7.20 17.66 -20.45
CA LEU A 629 5.76 17.71 -20.71
C LEU A 629 5.12 18.93 -20.05
N VAL A 630 5.29 19.12 -18.75
CA VAL A 630 4.70 20.23 -17.99
C VAL A 630 5.13 21.59 -18.55
N ALA A 631 6.41 21.73 -18.90
CA ALA A 631 6.95 22.96 -19.46
C ALA A 631 6.42 23.24 -20.88
N SER A 632 5.99 22.22 -21.63
CA SER A 632 5.34 22.37 -22.93
C SER A 632 3.90 22.88 -22.85
N LEU A 633 3.25 22.76 -21.69
CA LEU A 633 1.91 23.26 -21.45
C LEU A 633 1.92 24.79 -21.22
N PRO A 634 0.81 25.49 -21.52
CA PRO A 634 0.69 26.93 -21.30
C PRO A 634 1.11 27.36 -19.88
N SER A 635 1.70 28.56 -19.77
CA SER A 635 2.07 29.22 -18.50
C SER A 635 1.17 30.43 -18.18
N SER A 636 0.10 30.61 -18.95
CA SER A 636 -0.84 31.72 -18.85
C SER A 636 -2.20 31.33 -19.43
N GLY A 637 -3.24 32.10 -19.14
CA GLY A 637 -4.61 31.85 -19.61
C GLY A 637 -5.50 31.27 -18.51
N THR A 638 -6.64 30.71 -18.87
CA THR A 638 -7.54 30.04 -17.92
C THR A 638 -7.02 28.63 -17.63
N ASP A 639 -7.08 28.18 -16.38
CA ASP A 639 -6.77 26.81 -15.92
C ASP A 639 -5.34 26.29 -16.20
N TRP A 640 -4.41 27.15 -16.65
CA TRP A 640 -3.05 26.71 -17.01
C TRP A 640 -2.30 26.05 -15.82
N GLN A 641 -2.55 26.51 -14.59
CA GLN A 641 -1.96 25.93 -13.37
C GLN A 641 -2.49 24.52 -13.16
N GLN A 642 -3.81 24.35 -13.24
CA GLN A 642 -4.50 23.07 -13.09
C GLN A 642 -4.03 22.07 -14.13
N ASN A 643 -3.99 22.46 -15.41
CA ASN A 643 -3.51 21.61 -16.49
C ASN A 643 -2.08 21.09 -16.28
N ARG A 644 -1.19 21.92 -15.71
CA ARG A 644 0.18 21.52 -15.38
C ARG A 644 0.25 20.56 -14.20
N VAL A 645 -0.52 20.83 -13.15
CA VAL A 645 -0.60 19.95 -11.98
C VAL A 645 -1.17 18.58 -12.37
N ASP A 646 -2.28 18.55 -13.11
CA ASP A 646 -2.93 17.31 -13.54
C ASP A 646 -2.02 16.48 -14.45
N ALA A 647 -1.31 17.12 -15.38
CA ALA A 647 -0.34 16.44 -16.22
C ALA A 647 0.79 15.81 -15.39
N ALA A 648 1.30 16.52 -14.38
CA ALA A 648 2.33 15.98 -13.49
C ALA A 648 1.80 14.81 -12.64
N VAL A 649 0.64 14.96 -12.00
CA VAL A 649 0.01 13.92 -11.16
C VAL A 649 -0.29 12.68 -12.00
N TYR A 650 -0.86 12.85 -13.20
CA TYR A 650 -1.15 11.75 -14.11
C TYR A 650 0.11 10.97 -14.50
N MET A 651 1.17 11.68 -14.89
CA MET A 651 2.42 11.03 -15.30
C MET A 651 3.11 10.32 -14.14
N ILE A 652 3.16 10.95 -12.96
CA ILE A 652 3.72 10.31 -11.75
C ILE A 652 2.88 9.08 -11.38
N GLY A 653 1.55 9.19 -11.43
CA GLY A 653 0.63 8.09 -11.13
C GLY A 653 0.74 6.91 -12.11
N SER A 654 1.29 7.15 -13.31
CA SER A 654 1.38 6.15 -14.39
C SER A 654 2.74 5.46 -14.48
N ILE A 655 3.75 5.86 -13.70
CA ILE A 655 5.09 5.25 -13.73
C ILE A 655 5.28 4.19 -12.64
N ALA A 656 6.22 3.27 -12.88
CA ALA A 656 6.56 2.20 -11.94
C ALA A 656 7.02 2.72 -10.57
N GLU A 657 7.65 3.90 -10.49
CA GLU A 657 8.15 4.45 -9.23
C GLU A 657 7.04 4.79 -8.23
N PHE A 658 5.84 5.10 -8.73
CA PHE A 658 4.65 5.28 -7.91
C PHE A 658 3.93 3.96 -7.65
N ASN A 659 3.83 3.10 -8.68
CA ASN A 659 3.09 1.84 -8.59
C ASN A 659 3.84 0.72 -7.83
N ILE A 660 5.14 0.89 -7.57
CA ILE A 660 5.92 0.00 -6.70
C ILE A 660 6.12 0.67 -5.34
N LEU A 661 5.51 0.09 -4.31
CA LEU A 661 5.76 0.40 -2.92
C LEU A 661 7.17 -0.08 -2.54
N LYS A 662 7.97 0.81 -1.96
CA LYS A 662 9.29 0.48 -1.42
C LYS A 662 9.39 0.92 0.03
#